data_AF-A0A1H8JYJ8-F1
#
_entry.id   AF-A0A1H8JYJ8-F1
#
_cell.length_a   1.000
_cell.length_b   1.000
_cell.length_c   1.000
_cell.angle_alpha   90.00
_cell.angle_beta   90.00
_cell.angle_gamma   90.00
#
_symmetry.space_group_name_H-M   'P 1'
#
loop_
_entity.id
_entity.type
_entity.pdbx_description
1 polymer ?
#
loop_
_entity_poly.entity_id
_entity_poly.type
_entity_poly.pdbx_seq_one_letter_code
_entity_poly.pdbx_strand_id
1 'polypeptide(L)'
;MGKSNSNLYLHGYETSDQPIEKASEPDDPQHWIGVFENAALDLETNLRIHDPFCLLARTASLCNVEGGVNAQGPQTIPLPALEVLQAMLIRKAGENAKLPVSWGNFKRLWKASDKLLDAFIRKQPRTGNDALSDLAHRSRVQTVHYRFNFDRDAVLVVVRKITARLDQKTQSKHDLENRLFSLLALMDLTVQRLQEFYRNVLEIYEAKERTAIVAGANYLCGKSPLAKRIWQRLNQSEVDDKTLQFLACQLSEVSHEWIYTFAPSDLSELDRDTLSKLSAKLGDEADGEFEHIFMNNPVWTKPFIEKEDGSYFIAASHIPLAFPFRIIETLLPDDSKTRDALSDARAEALEELITETVQTAMPSAKVYRSVIWTDPKDGKGYEHDVVAVLGNQVLIFEAKSGKIKEPARRGGIPSLKSTLKDLFVEPAEQSQRLQEYLNQYGINAKLRQKGSKEAVEIDLRKPKAVYRFGVTIEGLSTLTAGRRYFEDLDLIEITSPWAPSLSIGELMMIAKHLDSEVSFGHYLSRRYTIESLLDFVGDEQDLLSMYLTNGFCVLGDDPRKNTLVLVNADDMVRKPKTPVEDRRNCDVVGVELAPRWKAIAREVYGGHPIIDRHKFDILFTVLNMPPPMLMQLQRRIGRWKSGGGGSSKSGEHAKYIVADRQFAVILNYMDKRQLRTTQDITGWCRTMAMSVADDFEGTTDCVVVTLFKHSSTRTYDGISFFRLKPSSAGKLGATF
;
A
#
# COMPACT_ATOMS: atom_id res chain seq x y z
N MET A 1 3.88 10.77 -39.43
CA MET A 1 3.91 10.41 -38.00
C MET A 1 4.13 8.91 -37.90
N GLY A 2 5.36 8.48 -37.65
CA GLY A 2 5.67 7.06 -37.46
C GLY A 2 5.13 6.62 -36.09
N LYS A 3 4.30 5.57 -36.07
CA LYS A 3 3.97 4.86 -34.84
C LYS A 3 5.27 4.25 -34.31
N SER A 4 5.81 4.81 -33.23
CA SER A 4 6.80 4.10 -32.42
C SER A 4 6.04 3.03 -31.66
N ASN A 5 5.88 1.84 -32.25
CA ASN A 5 5.45 0.68 -31.47
C ASN A 5 6.56 0.40 -30.45
N SER A 6 6.27 0.57 -29.16
CA SER A 6 7.18 0.14 -28.13
C SER A 6 7.20 -1.41 -28.13
N ASN A 7 8.37 -2.05 -28.21
CA ASN A 7 8.46 -3.51 -28.02
C ASN A 7 8.60 -3.87 -26.53
N LEU A 8 8.08 -3.03 -25.63
CA LEU A 8 8.09 -3.29 -24.19
C LEU A 8 7.10 -4.42 -23.89
N TYR A 9 7.62 -5.53 -23.37
CA TYR A 9 6.80 -6.67 -22.98
C TYR A 9 6.73 -6.77 -21.46
N LEU A 10 5.53 -6.55 -20.91
CA LEU A 10 5.19 -6.77 -19.51
C LEU A 10 4.35 -8.04 -19.41
N HIS A 11 4.98 -9.12 -18.93
CA HIS A 11 4.30 -10.40 -18.80
C HIS A 11 3.08 -10.29 -17.87
N GLY A 12 1.92 -10.77 -18.33
CA GLY A 12 0.66 -10.75 -17.58
C GLY A 12 -0.17 -9.46 -17.68
N TYR A 13 0.27 -8.48 -18.47
CA TYR A 13 -0.45 -7.22 -18.70
C TYR A 13 -0.81 -7.04 -20.18
N GLU A 14 -2.00 -6.49 -20.43
CA GLU A 14 -2.37 -5.96 -21.75
C GLU A 14 -1.83 -4.53 -21.87
N THR A 15 -0.87 -4.32 -22.76
CA THR A 15 -0.32 -2.99 -23.02
C THR A 15 -1.10 -2.33 -24.15
N SER A 16 -1.74 -1.20 -23.88
CA SER A 16 -2.22 -0.29 -24.93
C SER A 16 -1.26 0.88 -25.06
N ASP A 17 -0.60 1.02 -26.22
CA ASP A 17 0.09 2.26 -26.57
C ASP A 17 -0.97 3.35 -26.72
N GLN A 18 -1.18 4.15 -25.68
CA GLN A 18 -1.85 5.42 -25.82
C GLN A 18 -0.84 6.33 -26.53
N PRO A 19 -1.14 6.90 -27.72
CA PRO A 19 -0.33 8.00 -28.21
C PRO A 19 -0.26 9.01 -27.08
N ILE A 20 0.91 9.64 -26.83
CA ILE A 20 1.01 10.79 -25.93
C ILE A 20 -0.18 11.64 -26.27
N GLU A 21 -1.21 11.66 -25.40
CA GLU A 21 -2.36 12.49 -25.66
C GLU A 21 -1.73 13.86 -25.86
N LYS A 22 -1.97 14.48 -27.03
CA LYS A 22 -1.74 15.92 -27.14
C LYS A 22 -2.37 16.45 -25.87
N ALA A 23 -1.55 17.03 -24.98
CA ALA A 23 -1.98 17.48 -23.66
C ALA A 23 -3.40 18.00 -23.85
N SER A 24 -4.38 17.25 -23.32
CA SER A 24 -5.80 17.58 -23.50
C SER A 24 -5.88 19.08 -23.32
N GLU A 25 -6.48 19.82 -24.28
CA GLU A 25 -6.59 21.29 -24.19
C GLU A 25 -6.79 21.64 -22.72
N PRO A 26 -5.91 22.46 -22.13
CA PRO A 26 -5.85 22.60 -20.68
C PRO A 26 -7.26 22.81 -20.19
N ASP A 27 -7.73 21.86 -19.37
CA ASP A 27 -9.10 21.78 -18.88
C ASP A 27 -9.57 23.20 -18.56
N ASP A 28 -10.51 23.75 -19.34
CA ASP A 28 -10.86 25.16 -19.22
C ASP A 28 -11.40 25.38 -17.80
N PRO A 29 -10.66 26.07 -16.91
CA PRO A 29 -11.10 26.19 -15.53
C PRO A 29 -12.45 26.90 -15.44
N GLN A 30 -12.77 27.77 -16.40
CA GLN A 30 -14.06 28.48 -16.45
C GLN A 30 -15.23 27.55 -16.74
N HIS A 31 -15.04 26.56 -17.62
CA HIS A 31 -16.04 25.52 -17.81
C HIS A 31 -16.35 24.78 -16.50
N TRP A 32 -15.30 24.39 -15.78
CA TRP A 32 -15.42 23.63 -14.53
C TRP A 32 -15.96 24.44 -13.36
N ILE A 33 -15.77 25.77 -13.33
CA ILE A 33 -16.45 26.67 -12.39
C ILE A 33 -17.97 26.54 -12.58
N GLY A 34 -18.46 26.66 -13.82
CA GLY A 34 -19.89 26.52 -14.11
C GLY A 34 -20.43 25.12 -13.77
N VAL A 35 -19.66 24.06 -14.02
CA VAL A 35 -20.06 22.69 -13.63
C VAL A 35 -20.14 22.57 -12.10
N PHE A 36 -19.17 23.13 -11.37
CA PHE A 36 -19.12 23.13 -9.91
C PHE A 36 -20.32 23.86 -9.30
N GLU A 37 -20.59 25.09 -9.73
CA GLU A 37 -21.71 25.90 -9.22
C GLU A 37 -23.07 25.23 -9.46
N ASN A 38 -23.29 24.69 -10.67
CA ASN A 38 -24.52 23.99 -11.00
C ASN A 38 -24.70 22.70 -10.18
N ALA A 39 -23.64 21.91 -10.02
CA ALA A 39 -23.69 20.69 -9.21
C ALA A 39 -23.93 21.00 -7.74
N ALA A 40 -23.26 22.02 -7.18
CA ALA A 40 -23.46 22.47 -5.81
C ALA A 40 -24.91 22.90 -5.57
N LEU A 41 -25.47 23.75 -6.45
CA LEU A 41 -26.84 24.24 -6.35
C LEU A 41 -27.88 23.10 -6.45
N ASP A 42 -27.67 22.14 -7.34
CA ASP A 42 -28.56 20.97 -7.47
C ASP A 42 -28.56 20.15 -6.18
N LEU A 43 -27.39 19.87 -5.60
CA LEU A 43 -27.27 19.12 -4.36
C LEU A 43 -27.87 19.86 -3.15
N GLU A 44 -27.61 21.17 -3.01
CA GLU A 44 -28.23 22.00 -1.98
C GLU A 44 -29.75 22.02 -2.09
N THR A 45 -30.27 22.13 -3.33
CA THR A 45 -31.71 22.10 -3.59
C THR A 45 -32.30 20.76 -3.16
N ASN A 46 -31.65 19.64 -3.49
CA ASN A 46 -32.10 18.30 -3.09
C ASN A 46 -32.09 18.12 -1.56
N LEU A 47 -31.03 18.54 -0.88
CA LEU A 47 -30.94 18.50 0.59
C LEU A 47 -32.00 19.38 1.29
N ARG A 48 -32.50 20.41 0.60
CA ARG A 48 -33.58 21.28 1.11
C ARG A 48 -34.98 20.68 0.93
N ILE A 49 -35.26 20.09 -0.24
CA ILE A 49 -36.63 19.65 -0.58
C ILE A 49 -36.93 18.21 -0.17
N HIS A 50 -35.90 17.39 0.06
CA HIS A 50 -36.02 15.99 0.44
C HIS A 50 -35.59 15.75 1.89
N ASP A 51 -36.00 14.61 2.44
CA ASP A 51 -35.50 14.12 3.72
C ASP A 51 -33.99 13.79 3.61
N PRO A 52 -33.12 14.60 4.23
CA PRO A 52 -31.69 14.49 4.01
C PRO A 52 -31.08 13.27 4.73
N PHE A 53 -31.68 12.81 5.83
CA PHE A 53 -31.20 11.63 6.55
C PHE A 53 -31.54 10.36 5.77
N CYS A 54 -32.74 10.27 5.22
CA CYS A 54 -33.12 9.18 4.33
C CYS A 54 -32.23 9.14 3.07
N LEU A 55 -31.93 10.33 2.51
CA LEU A 55 -31.07 10.48 1.32
C LEU A 55 -29.64 9.99 1.60
N LEU A 56 -29.01 10.47 2.68
CA LEU A 56 -27.67 10.06 3.06
C LEU A 56 -27.61 8.58 3.45
N ALA A 57 -28.60 8.07 4.19
CA ALA A 57 -28.64 6.67 4.58
C ALA A 57 -28.73 5.72 3.37
N ARG A 58 -29.59 6.05 2.38
CA ARG A 58 -29.68 5.26 1.15
C ARG A 58 -28.39 5.30 0.35
N THR A 59 -27.76 6.48 0.27
CA THR A 59 -26.47 6.67 -0.40
C THR A 59 -25.36 5.88 0.30
N ALA A 60 -25.29 5.92 1.63
CA ALA A 60 -24.35 5.14 2.43
C ALA A 60 -24.55 3.63 2.24
N SER A 61 -25.80 3.16 2.17
CA SER A 61 -26.07 1.74 1.89
C SER A 61 -25.57 1.33 0.51
N LEU A 62 -25.72 2.19 -0.49
CA LEU A 62 -25.15 1.94 -1.82
C LEU A 62 -23.63 1.83 -1.75
N CYS A 63 -22.93 2.79 -1.12
CA CYS A 63 -21.48 2.74 -0.95
C CYS A 63 -21.01 1.46 -0.26
N ASN A 64 -21.73 0.99 0.77
CA ASN A 64 -21.38 -0.23 1.49
C ASN A 64 -21.60 -1.49 0.64
N VAL A 65 -22.66 -1.53 -0.17
CA VAL A 65 -22.94 -2.65 -1.08
C VAL A 65 -21.95 -2.70 -2.24
N GLU A 66 -21.64 -1.55 -2.85
CA GLU A 66 -20.72 -1.42 -3.98
C GLU A 66 -19.25 -1.34 -3.57
N GLY A 67 -18.94 -1.17 -2.29
CA GLY A 67 -17.58 -1.13 -1.75
C GLY A 67 -17.15 -2.39 -0.99
N GLY A 68 -18.02 -3.39 -0.90
CA GLY A 68 -17.72 -4.64 -0.18
C GLY A 68 -16.66 -5.51 -0.86
N VAL A 69 -16.12 -6.50 -0.13
CA VAL A 69 -15.06 -7.43 -0.60
C VAL A 69 -15.41 -8.17 -1.90
N ASN A 70 -16.70 -8.29 -2.23
CA ASN A 70 -17.21 -8.94 -3.44
C ASN A 70 -17.69 -7.95 -4.52
N ALA A 71 -17.47 -6.64 -4.34
CA ALA A 71 -17.88 -5.65 -5.32
C ALA A 71 -17.14 -5.86 -6.64
N GLN A 72 -17.89 -5.95 -7.74
CA GLN A 72 -17.33 -5.99 -9.09
C GLN A 72 -17.82 -4.77 -9.86
N GLY A 73 -16.88 -3.99 -10.39
CA GLY A 73 -17.17 -2.80 -11.19
C GLY A 73 -16.95 -1.47 -10.47
N PRO A 74 -17.06 -0.34 -11.20
CA PRO A 74 -16.88 0.99 -10.63
C PRO A 74 -18.01 1.33 -9.65
N GLN A 75 -17.66 2.02 -8.56
CA GLN A 75 -18.66 2.56 -7.62
C GLN A 75 -19.54 3.60 -8.32
N THR A 76 -20.86 3.54 -8.08
CA THR A 76 -21.83 4.54 -8.57
C THR A 76 -21.60 5.90 -7.92
N ILE A 77 -21.15 5.90 -6.66
CA ILE A 77 -20.74 7.09 -5.93
C ILE A 77 -19.51 6.76 -5.07
N PRO A 78 -18.43 7.55 -5.17
CA PRO A 78 -17.24 7.30 -4.38
C PRO A 78 -17.45 7.76 -2.92
N LEU A 79 -16.81 7.08 -1.96
CA LEU A 79 -16.79 7.50 -0.54
C LEU A 79 -16.57 9.02 -0.29
N PRO A 80 -15.64 9.72 -0.97
CA PRO A 80 -15.50 11.17 -0.84
C PRO A 80 -16.78 11.96 -1.12
N ALA A 81 -17.61 11.49 -2.06
CA ALA A 81 -18.83 12.19 -2.41
C ALA A 81 -19.88 12.04 -1.30
N LEU A 82 -19.95 10.88 -0.65
CA LEU A 82 -20.76 10.68 0.55
C LEU A 82 -20.30 11.59 1.70
N GLU A 83 -18.98 11.71 1.90
CA GLU A 83 -18.39 12.59 2.93
C GLU A 83 -18.72 14.07 2.66
N VAL A 84 -18.64 14.52 1.40
CA VAL A 84 -19.03 15.88 1.00
C VAL A 84 -20.53 16.10 1.19
N LEU A 85 -21.38 15.16 0.77
CA LEU A 85 -22.83 15.25 0.97
C LEU A 85 -23.20 15.36 2.46
N GLN A 86 -22.54 14.59 3.33
CA GLN A 86 -22.75 14.69 4.77
C GLN A 86 -22.29 16.05 5.31
N ALA A 87 -21.16 16.57 4.85
CA ALA A 87 -20.69 17.91 5.22
C ALA A 87 -21.66 19.02 4.76
N MET A 88 -22.25 18.89 3.57
CA MET A 88 -23.28 19.80 3.09
C MET A 88 -24.52 19.77 3.98
N LEU A 89 -24.91 18.60 4.48
CA LEU A 89 -26.00 18.49 5.46
C LEU A 89 -25.64 19.16 6.78
N ILE A 90 -24.43 18.95 7.31
CA ILE A 90 -23.98 19.60 8.55
C ILE A 90 -24.12 21.13 8.45
N ARG A 91 -23.73 21.71 7.31
CA ARG A 91 -23.85 23.15 7.02
C ARG A 91 -25.28 23.67 6.89
N LYS A 92 -26.25 22.79 6.63
CA LYS A 92 -27.63 23.18 6.38
C LYS A 92 -28.27 23.72 7.66
N ALA A 93 -28.68 24.97 7.64
CA ALA A 93 -29.54 25.56 8.67
C ALA A 93 -31.04 25.31 8.39
N GLY A 94 -31.86 25.36 9.44
CA GLY A 94 -33.32 25.31 9.37
C GLY A 94 -33.92 23.90 9.25
N GLU A 95 -35.26 23.84 9.22
CA GLU A 95 -36.01 22.58 9.26
C GLU A 95 -35.73 21.65 8.08
N ASN A 96 -35.83 20.35 8.32
CA ASN A 96 -35.65 19.32 7.30
C ASN A 96 -36.99 18.96 6.66
N ALA A 97 -36.99 18.84 5.33
CA ALA A 97 -38.13 18.27 4.63
C ALA A 97 -38.31 16.79 5.02
N LYS A 98 -39.54 16.29 4.87
CA LYS A 98 -39.90 14.88 5.16
C LYS A 98 -40.26 14.11 3.88
N LEU A 99 -39.84 14.64 2.73
CA LEU A 99 -40.18 14.11 1.41
C LEU A 99 -39.12 13.09 0.98
N PRO A 100 -39.45 11.80 0.78
CA PRO A 100 -38.48 10.83 0.31
C PRO A 100 -37.99 11.15 -1.11
N VAL A 101 -36.80 10.67 -1.44
CA VAL A 101 -36.17 10.84 -2.75
C VAL A 101 -36.60 9.71 -3.66
N SER A 102 -37.03 10.02 -4.89
CA SER A 102 -37.34 9.00 -5.89
C SER A 102 -36.05 8.39 -6.48
N TRP A 103 -36.11 7.16 -6.99
CA TRP A 103 -34.96 6.51 -7.62
C TRP A 103 -34.34 7.33 -8.77
N GLY A 104 -35.16 7.98 -9.59
CA GLY A 104 -34.68 8.86 -10.66
C GLY A 104 -33.93 10.09 -10.12
N ASN A 105 -34.34 10.62 -8.97
CA ASN A 105 -33.62 11.70 -8.29
C ASN A 105 -32.32 11.20 -7.67
N PHE A 106 -32.29 10.01 -7.07
CA PHE A 106 -31.05 9.42 -6.55
C PHE A 106 -29.97 9.29 -7.63
N LYS A 107 -30.32 8.76 -8.81
CA LYS A 107 -29.36 8.68 -9.94
C LYS A 107 -28.81 10.04 -10.36
N ARG A 108 -29.66 11.07 -10.38
CA ARG A 108 -29.24 12.44 -10.70
C ARG A 108 -28.33 13.02 -9.62
N LEU A 109 -28.70 12.81 -8.36
CA LEU A 109 -27.96 13.27 -7.19
C LEU A 109 -26.58 12.64 -7.13
N TRP A 110 -26.45 11.31 -7.24
CA TRP A 110 -25.15 10.63 -7.21
C TRP A 110 -24.23 11.11 -8.33
N LYS A 111 -24.78 11.30 -9.54
CA LYS A 111 -24.04 11.90 -10.66
C LYS A 111 -23.62 13.34 -10.39
N ALA A 112 -24.47 14.14 -9.73
CA ALA A 112 -24.13 15.52 -9.35
C ALA A 112 -23.05 15.55 -8.26
N SER A 113 -23.08 14.63 -7.29
CA SER A 113 -22.06 14.51 -6.24
C SER A 113 -20.69 14.13 -6.78
N ASP A 114 -20.63 13.16 -7.69
CA ASP A 114 -19.38 12.78 -8.35
C ASP A 114 -18.82 13.93 -9.21
N LYS A 115 -19.68 14.58 -10.01
CA LYS A 115 -19.30 15.77 -10.79
C LYS A 115 -18.80 16.92 -9.92
N LEU A 116 -19.38 17.12 -8.74
CA LEU A 116 -18.96 18.19 -7.84
C LEU A 116 -17.51 18.00 -7.39
N LEU A 117 -17.11 16.77 -7.07
CA LEU A 117 -15.72 16.45 -6.72
C LEU A 117 -14.77 16.67 -7.90
N ASP A 118 -15.11 16.13 -9.07
CA ASP A 118 -14.28 16.25 -10.27
C ASP A 118 -14.11 17.72 -10.68
N ALA A 119 -15.21 18.48 -10.67
CA ALA A 119 -15.20 19.90 -10.94
C ALA A 119 -14.40 20.69 -9.91
N PHE A 120 -14.46 20.33 -8.62
CA PHE A 120 -13.63 20.98 -7.58
C PHE A 120 -12.13 20.83 -7.88
N ILE A 121 -11.71 19.66 -8.35
CA ILE A 121 -10.31 19.37 -8.69
C ILE A 121 -9.90 20.08 -9.98
N ARG A 122 -10.74 20.04 -11.03
CA ARG A 122 -10.43 20.56 -12.37
C ARG A 122 -10.57 22.07 -12.51
N LYS A 123 -11.42 22.72 -11.71
CA LYS A 123 -11.55 24.19 -11.71
C LYS A 123 -10.34 24.91 -11.11
N GLN A 124 -9.45 24.19 -10.42
CA GLN A 124 -8.26 24.79 -9.83
C GLN A 124 -7.31 25.26 -10.93
N PRO A 125 -6.71 26.46 -10.82
CA PRO A 125 -5.82 26.98 -11.84
C PRO A 125 -4.60 26.05 -12.00
N ARG A 126 -4.41 25.52 -13.21
CA ARG A 126 -3.14 24.91 -13.64
C ARG A 126 -2.20 26.02 -14.07
N THR A 127 -1.34 26.46 -13.16
CA THR A 127 -0.30 27.45 -13.43
C THR A 127 0.81 26.82 -14.30
N GLY A 128 0.53 26.57 -15.57
CA GLY A 128 1.49 26.00 -16.53
C GLY A 128 1.62 24.47 -16.49
N ASN A 129 2.33 23.92 -17.49
CA ASN A 129 2.69 22.50 -17.58
C ASN A 129 4.02 22.22 -16.87
N ASP A 130 4.20 22.71 -15.64
CA ASP A 130 5.39 22.45 -14.84
C ASP A 130 5.13 21.41 -13.73
N ALA A 131 6.19 20.77 -13.25
CA ALA A 131 6.11 19.72 -12.24
C ALA A 131 5.52 20.22 -10.91
N LEU A 132 5.64 21.52 -10.61
CA LEU A 132 5.12 22.10 -9.36
C LEU A 132 3.60 22.23 -9.39
N SER A 133 3.03 22.61 -10.53
CA SER A 133 1.58 22.64 -10.73
C SER A 133 0.98 21.23 -10.63
N ASP A 134 1.67 20.24 -11.23
CA ASP A 134 1.28 18.83 -11.11
C ASP A 134 1.36 18.33 -9.66
N LEU A 135 2.39 18.72 -8.90
CA LEU A 135 2.50 18.41 -7.47
C LEU A 135 1.38 19.01 -6.64
N ALA A 136 1.03 20.28 -6.87
CA ALA A 136 -0.09 20.90 -6.19
C ALA A 136 -1.41 20.19 -6.53
N HIS A 137 -1.59 19.78 -7.79
CA HIS A 137 -2.76 19.01 -8.22
C HIS A 137 -2.82 17.63 -7.56
N ARG A 138 -1.74 16.83 -7.62
CA ARG A 138 -1.66 15.51 -6.98
C ARG A 138 -1.88 15.57 -5.48
N SER A 139 -1.37 16.59 -4.79
CA SER A 139 -1.63 16.78 -3.37
C SER A 139 -3.12 17.02 -3.06
N ARG A 140 -3.83 17.76 -3.93
CA ARG A 140 -5.27 17.97 -3.77
C ARG A 140 -6.04 16.70 -4.04
N VAL A 141 -5.72 16.01 -5.14
CA VAL A 141 -6.31 14.70 -5.47
C VAL A 141 -6.08 13.73 -4.30
N GLN A 142 -4.87 13.68 -3.74
CA GLN A 142 -4.58 12.86 -2.57
C GLN A 142 -5.46 13.27 -1.39
N THR A 143 -5.56 14.54 -1.06
CA THR A 143 -6.38 14.97 0.10
C THR A 143 -7.86 14.62 -0.07
N VAL A 144 -8.40 14.73 -1.29
CA VAL A 144 -9.80 14.42 -1.59
C VAL A 144 -10.04 12.91 -1.66
N HIS A 145 -9.13 12.14 -2.26
CA HIS A 145 -9.33 10.73 -2.62
C HIS A 145 -8.68 9.72 -1.65
N TYR A 146 -7.65 10.12 -0.91
CA TYR A 146 -6.94 9.23 -0.02
C TYR A 146 -7.71 9.02 1.29
N ARG A 147 -8.10 7.76 1.53
CA ARG A 147 -8.47 7.24 2.84
C ARG A 147 -7.31 6.36 3.30
N PHE A 148 -7.12 6.21 4.60
CA PHE A 148 -6.06 5.36 5.13
C PHE A 148 -6.18 3.92 4.59
N ASN A 149 -5.31 3.55 3.65
CA ASN A 149 -5.44 2.39 2.73
C ASN A 149 -4.96 1.05 3.31
N PHE A 150 -5.00 0.86 4.62
CA PHE A 150 -4.69 -0.44 5.21
C PHE A 150 -5.91 -1.35 5.10
N ASP A 151 -5.69 -2.67 5.04
CA ASP A 151 -6.78 -3.56 5.42
C ASP A 151 -7.16 -3.28 6.88
N ARG A 152 -8.42 -3.56 7.23
CA ARG A 152 -8.97 -3.26 8.55
C ARG A 152 -8.08 -3.78 9.69
N ASP A 153 -7.52 -4.97 9.53
CA ASP A 153 -6.69 -5.63 10.53
C ASP A 153 -5.38 -4.86 10.75
N ALA A 154 -4.74 -4.40 9.66
CA ALA A 154 -3.56 -3.55 9.75
C ALA A 154 -3.87 -2.19 10.39
N VAL A 155 -5.02 -1.55 10.11
CA VAL A 155 -5.43 -0.32 10.84
C VAL A 155 -5.52 -0.61 12.33
N LEU A 156 -6.20 -1.68 12.72
CA LEU A 156 -6.40 -2.06 14.12
C LEU A 156 -5.06 -2.27 14.84
N VAL A 157 -4.13 -3.00 14.21
CA VAL A 157 -2.80 -3.26 14.79
C VAL A 157 -2.01 -1.96 14.98
N VAL A 158 -2.00 -1.08 13.96
CA VAL A 158 -1.24 0.17 13.99
C VAL A 158 -1.82 1.15 15.01
N VAL A 159 -3.14 1.39 14.94
CA VAL A 159 -3.85 2.30 15.86
C VAL A 159 -3.68 1.82 17.30
N ARG A 160 -3.91 0.54 17.57
CA ARG A 160 -3.76 -0.04 18.91
C ARG A 160 -2.39 0.20 19.48
N LYS A 161 -1.33 -0.05 18.71
CA LYS A 161 0.05 0.14 19.20
C LYS A 161 0.37 1.60 19.52
N ILE A 162 -0.23 2.55 18.80
CA ILE A 162 -0.06 3.98 19.05
C ILE A 162 -0.86 4.39 20.29
N THR A 163 -2.14 4.03 20.36
CA THR A 163 -3.03 4.43 21.46
C THR A 163 -2.61 3.81 22.79
N ALA A 164 -2.24 2.52 22.81
CA ALA A 164 -1.78 1.83 24.02
C ALA A 164 -0.51 2.49 24.60
N ARG A 165 0.43 2.91 23.75
CA ARG A 165 1.64 3.64 24.17
C ARG A 165 1.32 5.01 24.71
N LEU A 166 0.43 5.75 24.05
CA LEU A 166 0.00 7.05 24.53
C LEU A 166 -0.66 6.93 25.91
N ASP A 167 -1.56 5.97 26.09
CA ASP A 167 -2.21 5.70 27.37
C ASP A 167 -1.16 5.32 28.43
N GLN A 168 -0.18 4.47 28.10
CA GLN A 168 0.91 4.17 29.03
C GLN A 168 1.69 5.42 29.45
N LYS A 169 2.08 6.28 28.49
CA LYS A 169 2.83 7.54 28.75
C LYS A 169 2.00 8.56 29.54
N THR A 170 0.68 8.53 29.40
CA THR A 170 -0.25 9.46 30.06
C THR A 170 -0.95 8.85 31.28
N GLN A 171 -0.58 7.64 31.71
CA GLN A 171 -1.20 6.90 32.82
C GLN A 171 -2.71 6.69 32.62
N SER A 172 -3.11 6.32 31.41
CA SER A 172 -4.48 6.07 30.98
C SER A 172 -5.43 7.25 31.21
N LYS A 173 -4.89 8.47 31.28
CA LYS A 173 -5.69 9.70 31.44
C LYS A 173 -6.71 9.90 30.31
N HIS A 174 -6.39 9.45 29.10
CA HIS A 174 -7.22 9.64 27.92
C HIS A 174 -8.06 8.41 27.54
N ASP A 175 -7.67 7.22 27.99
CA ASP A 175 -8.32 5.94 27.69
C ASP A 175 -8.58 5.75 26.18
N LEU A 176 -7.59 6.16 25.39
CA LEU A 176 -7.75 6.33 23.95
C LEU A 176 -7.87 4.98 23.23
N GLU A 177 -7.18 3.94 23.70
CA GLU A 177 -7.33 2.58 23.16
C GLU A 177 -8.78 2.14 23.24
N ASN A 178 -9.39 2.14 24.43
CA ASN A 178 -10.77 1.71 24.61
C ASN A 178 -11.76 2.56 23.78
N ARG A 179 -11.62 3.89 23.80
CA ARG A 179 -12.48 4.79 23.00
C ARG A 179 -12.42 4.49 21.50
N LEU A 180 -11.22 4.26 20.94
CA LEU A 180 -11.06 3.95 19.51
C LEU A 180 -11.62 2.57 19.16
N PHE A 181 -11.41 1.57 20.00
CA PHE A 181 -11.97 0.24 19.77
C PHE A 181 -13.51 0.23 19.86
N SER A 182 -14.10 0.98 20.79
CA SER A 182 -15.55 1.18 20.84
C SER A 182 -16.09 1.84 19.56
N LEU A 183 -15.39 2.84 19.00
CA LEU A 183 -15.75 3.46 17.72
C LEU A 183 -15.70 2.46 16.55
N LEU A 184 -14.69 1.59 16.53
CA LEU A 184 -14.55 0.57 15.49
C LEU A 184 -15.60 -0.54 15.61
N ALA A 185 -16.02 -0.88 16.83
CA ALA A 185 -17.12 -1.81 17.07
C ALA A 185 -18.48 -1.26 16.57
N LEU A 186 -18.68 0.06 16.53
CA LEU A 186 -19.88 0.66 15.93
C LEU A 186 -19.96 0.45 14.42
N MET A 187 -18.81 0.32 13.75
CA MET A 187 -18.80 -0.06 12.35
C MET A 187 -19.33 -1.48 12.15
N ASP A 188 -18.96 -2.40 13.04
CA ASP A 188 -19.51 -3.77 13.01
C ASP A 188 -21.01 -3.76 13.25
N LEU A 189 -21.50 -2.93 14.18
CA LEU A 189 -22.94 -2.78 14.40
C LEU A 189 -23.66 -2.24 13.17
N THR A 190 -23.06 -1.28 12.45
CA THR A 190 -23.62 -0.76 11.18
C THR A 190 -23.70 -1.86 10.13
N VAL A 191 -22.63 -2.66 9.98
CA VAL A 191 -22.59 -3.82 9.06
C VAL A 191 -23.63 -4.87 9.44
N GLN A 192 -23.78 -5.17 10.73
CA GLN A 192 -24.80 -6.11 11.24
C GLN A 192 -26.21 -5.61 10.94
N ARG A 193 -26.52 -4.33 11.18
CA ARG A 193 -27.81 -3.73 10.84
C ARG A 193 -28.07 -3.74 9.34
N LEU A 194 -27.05 -3.49 8.52
CA LEU A 194 -27.15 -3.57 7.06
C LEU A 194 -27.47 -4.99 6.59
N GLN A 195 -26.79 -6.00 7.14
CA GLN A 195 -27.06 -7.42 6.85
C GLN A 195 -28.45 -7.84 7.30
N GLU A 196 -28.87 -7.46 8.52
CA GLU A 196 -30.22 -7.70 9.03
C GLU A 196 -31.27 -7.06 8.10
N PHE A 197 -31.05 -5.81 7.70
CA PHE A 197 -31.94 -5.08 6.82
C PHE A 197 -32.12 -5.79 5.47
N TYR A 198 -31.03 -6.08 4.76
CA TYR A 198 -31.12 -6.72 3.44
C TYR A 198 -31.61 -8.16 3.49
N ARG A 199 -31.31 -8.91 4.57
CA ARG A 199 -31.91 -10.23 4.78
C ARG A 199 -33.43 -10.15 4.88
N ASN A 200 -33.97 -9.24 5.69
CA ASN A 200 -35.42 -9.06 5.81
C ASN A 200 -36.06 -8.57 4.50
N VAL A 201 -35.37 -7.69 3.74
CA VAL A 201 -35.86 -7.24 2.43
C VAL A 201 -35.92 -8.41 1.43
N LEU A 202 -34.91 -9.28 1.42
CA LEU A 202 -34.90 -10.48 0.60
C LEU A 202 -36.02 -11.45 1.00
N GLU A 203 -36.23 -11.66 2.30
CA GLU A 203 -37.34 -12.49 2.80
C GLU A 203 -38.70 -11.97 2.34
N ILE A 204 -38.93 -10.65 2.33
CA ILE A 204 -40.16 -10.06 1.77
C ILE A 204 -40.25 -10.34 0.26
N TYR A 205 -39.16 -10.15 -0.47
CA TYR A 205 -39.09 -10.37 -1.92
C TYR A 205 -39.32 -11.84 -2.32
N GLU A 206 -38.98 -12.78 -1.46
CA GLU A 206 -39.18 -14.22 -1.68
C GLU A 206 -40.51 -14.75 -1.10
N ALA A 207 -41.16 -13.97 -0.21
CA ALA A 207 -42.37 -14.37 0.48
C ALA A 207 -43.55 -14.62 -0.46
N LYS A 208 -44.15 -15.81 -0.36
CA LYS A 208 -45.35 -16.18 -1.13
C LYS A 208 -46.64 -16.05 -0.32
N GLU A 209 -46.54 -16.13 1.01
CA GLU A 209 -47.68 -16.06 1.91
C GLU A 209 -47.87 -14.64 2.44
N ARG A 210 -49.12 -14.16 2.43
CA ARG A 210 -49.50 -12.85 2.97
C ARG A 210 -49.00 -12.59 4.38
N THR A 211 -49.05 -13.60 5.25
CA THR A 211 -48.59 -13.52 6.64
C THR A 211 -47.12 -13.12 6.73
N ALA A 212 -46.26 -13.74 5.91
CA ALA A 212 -44.84 -13.43 5.82
C ALA A 212 -44.60 -12.02 5.23
N ILE A 213 -45.35 -11.64 4.17
CA ILE A 213 -45.28 -10.31 3.57
C ILE A 213 -45.61 -9.23 4.61
N VAL A 214 -46.71 -9.40 5.35
CA VAL A 214 -47.14 -8.45 6.39
C VAL A 214 -46.15 -8.40 7.56
N ALA A 215 -45.58 -9.54 7.95
CA ALA A 215 -44.55 -9.57 9.00
C ALA A 215 -43.30 -8.77 8.61
N GLY A 216 -42.80 -8.95 7.38
CA GLY A 216 -41.65 -8.18 6.90
C GLY A 216 -41.97 -6.69 6.69
N ALA A 217 -43.18 -6.35 6.22
CA ALA A 217 -43.63 -4.96 6.16
C ALA A 217 -43.68 -4.32 7.56
N ASN A 218 -44.18 -5.05 8.57
CA ASN A 218 -44.23 -4.60 9.96
C ASN A 218 -42.82 -4.40 10.54
N TYR A 219 -41.86 -5.25 10.19
CA TYR A 219 -40.45 -5.04 10.52
C TYR A 219 -39.97 -3.68 10.00
N LEU A 220 -40.17 -3.37 8.71
CA LEU A 220 -39.79 -2.07 8.11
C LEU A 220 -40.55 -0.90 8.74
N CYS A 221 -41.84 -1.06 9.04
CA CYS A 221 -42.63 -0.06 9.76
C CYS A 221 -42.09 0.22 11.18
N GLY A 222 -41.47 -0.78 11.81
CA GLY A 222 -40.77 -0.62 13.09
C GLY A 222 -39.48 0.18 12.99
N LYS A 223 -38.86 0.25 11.80
CA LYS A 223 -37.61 0.97 11.55
C LYS A 223 -37.82 2.39 10.99
N SER A 224 -38.98 2.66 10.37
CA SER A 224 -39.28 3.96 9.77
C SER A 224 -40.70 4.45 10.11
N PRO A 225 -40.83 5.59 10.80
CA PRO A 225 -42.14 6.23 11.02
C PRO A 225 -42.85 6.59 9.71
N LEU A 226 -42.11 6.89 8.65
CA LEU A 226 -42.69 7.15 7.32
C LEU A 226 -43.23 5.85 6.71
N ALA A 227 -42.47 4.75 6.74
CA ALA A 227 -42.95 3.44 6.28
C ALA A 227 -44.23 3.04 7.00
N LYS A 228 -44.28 3.21 8.33
CA LYS A 228 -45.48 2.93 9.15
C LYS A 228 -46.69 3.73 8.68
N ARG A 229 -46.54 5.04 8.44
CA ARG A 229 -47.63 5.91 7.96
C ARG A 229 -48.10 5.53 6.56
N ILE A 230 -47.19 5.14 5.66
CA ILE A 230 -47.53 4.69 4.30
C ILE A 230 -48.30 3.38 4.38
N TRP A 231 -47.79 2.40 5.13
CA TRP A 231 -48.39 1.08 5.26
C TRP A 231 -49.79 1.11 5.89
N GLN A 232 -50.01 1.99 6.88
CA GLN A 232 -51.32 2.16 7.52
C GLN A 232 -52.42 2.71 6.59
N ARG A 233 -52.04 3.36 5.47
CA ARG A 233 -53.02 3.85 4.48
C ARG A 233 -53.46 2.77 3.49
N LEU A 234 -52.76 1.65 3.44
CA LEU A 234 -53.07 0.56 2.54
C LEU A 234 -54.17 -0.31 3.15
N ASN A 235 -55.31 -0.45 2.45
CA ASN A 235 -56.28 -1.47 2.80
C ASN A 235 -55.78 -2.83 2.30
N GLN A 236 -55.12 -3.58 3.19
CA GLN A 236 -54.43 -4.82 2.82
C GLN A 236 -55.39 -5.84 2.21
N SER A 237 -56.66 -5.92 2.64
CA SER A 237 -57.63 -6.91 2.15
C SER A 237 -58.06 -6.69 0.70
N GLU A 238 -57.82 -5.51 0.12
CA GLU A 238 -58.23 -5.15 -1.24
C GLU A 238 -57.12 -5.34 -2.28
N VAL A 239 -55.95 -5.80 -1.87
CA VAL A 239 -54.76 -5.93 -2.73
C VAL A 239 -54.38 -7.40 -2.83
N ASP A 240 -54.02 -7.90 -4.01
CA ASP A 240 -53.52 -9.28 -4.14
C ASP A 240 -52.13 -9.45 -3.51
N ASP A 241 -51.74 -10.69 -3.21
CA ASP A 241 -50.50 -10.96 -2.47
C ASP A 241 -49.23 -10.52 -3.23
N LYS A 242 -49.23 -10.57 -4.56
CA LYS A 242 -48.06 -10.14 -5.36
C LYS A 242 -47.91 -8.63 -5.34
N THR A 243 -49.01 -7.90 -5.47
CA THR A 243 -49.00 -6.44 -5.34
C THR A 243 -48.65 -6.03 -3.90
N LEU A 244 -49.19 -6.72 -2.90
CA LEU A 244 -48.87 -6.48 -1.49
C LEU A 244 -47.39 -6.70 -1.20
N GLN A 245 -46.80 -7.76 -1.74
CA GLN A 245 -45.37 -8.04 -1.67
C GLN A 245 -44.55 -6.89 -2.25
N PHE A 246 -44.89 -6.44 -3.47
CA PHE A 246 -44.20 -5.34 -4.12
C PHE A 246 -44.28 -4.05 -3.28
N LEU A 247 -45.46 -3.71 -2.75
CA LEU A 247 -45.66 -2.54 -1.89
C LEU A 247 -44.87 -2.66 -0.57
N ALA A 248 -44.82 -3.85 0.03
CA ALA A 248 -44.01 -4.12 1.21
C ALA A 248 -42.52 -3.93 0.92
N CYS A 249 -42.03 -4.42 -0.21
CA CYS A 249 -40.65 -4.16 -0.65
C CYS A 249 -40.38 -2.65 -0.83
N GLN A 250 -41.31 -1.88 -1.38
CA GLN A 250 -41.12 -0.43 -1.56
C GLN A 250 -40.92 0.34 -0.23
N LEU A 251 -41.37 -0.21 0.91
CA LEU A 251 -41.11 0.39 2.22
C LEU A 251 -39.61 0.40 2.57
N SER A 252 -38.80 -0.48 1.97
CA SER A 252 -37.36 -0.51 2.23
C SER A 252 -36.68 0.79 1.83
N GLU A 253 -37.12 1.42 0.73
CA GLU A 253 -36.52 2.65 0.19
C GLU A 253 -36.54 3.83 1.18
N VAL A 254 -37.48 3.84 2.12
CA VAL A 254 -37.63 4.90 3.14
C VAL A 254 -37.23 4.43 4.54
N SER A 255 -36.57 3.28 4.65
CA SER A 255 -36.24 2.62 5.93
C SER A 255 -34.74 2.49 6.21
N HIS A 256 -33.89 3.02 5.33
CA HIS A 256 -32.43 2.96 5.47
C HIS A 256 -31.88 3.75 6.67
N GLU A 257 -32.55 4.82 7.09
CA GLU A 257 -32.06 5.73 8.16
C GLU A 257 -31.74 5.00 9.47
N TRP A 258 -32.53 3.96 9.82
CA TRP A 258 -32.33 3.17 11.03
C TRP A 258 -30.96 2.47 11.08
N ILE A 259 -30.41 2.08 9.92
CA ILE A 259 -29.10 1.41 9.85
C ILE A 259 -28.00 2.31 10.41
N TYR A 260 -28.14 3.62 10.22
CA TYR A 260 -27.13 4.63 10.52
C TYR A 260 -27.50 5.56 11.69
N THR A 261 -28.66 5.37 12.31
CA THR A 261 -29.12 6.14 13.46
C THR A 261 -29.02 5.32 14.73
N PHE A 262 -28.30 5.84 15.73
CA PHE A 262 -28.02 5.18 16.98
C PHE A 262 -28.63 5.96 18.15
N ALA A 263 -29.38 5.27 18.99
CA ALA A 263 -29.82 5.83 20.27
C ALA A 263 -28.62 5.93 21.22
N PRO A 264 -28.65 6.79 22.26
CA PRO A 264 -27.59 6.84 23.26
C PRO A 264 -27.27 5.48 23.90
N SER A 265 -28.27 4.60 24.03
CA SER A 265 -28.10 3.23 24.53
C SER A 265 -27.30 2.32 23.59
N ASP A 266 -27.36 2.57 22.28
CA ASP A 266 -26.56 1.82 21.30
C ASP A 266 -25.07 2.20 21.39
N LEU A 267 -24.77 3.38 21.96
CA LEU A 267 -23.44 3.96 22.06
C LEU A 267 -22.91 3.95 23.51
N SER A 268 -23.42 3.06 24.37
CA SER A 268 -23.09 3.04 25.79
C SER A 268 -21.60 2.83 26.10
N GLU A 269 -20.87 2.20 25.17
CA GLU A 269 -19.42 1.98 25.24
C GLU A 269 -18.60 3.23 24.89
N LEU A 270 -19.26 4.31 24.43
CA LEU A 270 -18.65 5.62 24.22
C LEU A 270 -19.09 6.57 25.32
N ASP A 271 -18.12 7.18 25.99
CA ASP A 271 -18.40 8.21 26.97
C ASP A 271 -18.97 9.49 26.31
N ARG A 272 -19.67 10.30 27.11
CA ARG A 272 -20.31 11.54 26.64
C ARG A 272 -19.33 12.56 26.07
N ASP A 273 -18.09 12.63 26.57
CA ASP A 273 -17.06 13.55 26.05
C ASP A 273 -16.61 13.12 24.64
N THR A 274 -16.39 11.81 24.44
CA THR A 274 -16.10 11.24 23.11
C THR A 274 -17.21 11.54 22.11
N LEU A 275 -18.47 11.25 22.46
CA LEU A 275 -19.61 11.55 21.58
C LEU A 275 -19.72 13.05 21.28
N SER A 276 -19.55 13.91 22.28
CA SER A 276 -19.63 15.36 22.10
C SER A 276 -18.53 15.91 21.17
N LYS A 277 -17.30 15.38 21.25
CA LYS A 277 -16.17 15.84 20.42
C LYS A 277 -16.30 15.38 18.97
N LEU A 278 -16.88 14.20 18.75
CA LEU A 278 -17.03 13.57 17.43
C LEU A 278 -18.39 13.84 16.77
N SER A 279 -19.26 14.63 17.39
CA SER A 279 -20.56 15.00 16.84
C SER A 279 -20.61 16.44 16.34
N ALA A 280 -21.24 16.63 15.19
CA ALA A 280 -21.66 17.92 14.66
C ALA A 280 -23.17 18.10 14.83
N LYS A 281 -23.63 19.36 14.76
CA LYS A 281 -25.04 19.74 14.71
C LYS A 281 -25.38 20.35 13.37
N LEU A 282 -26.65 20.28 12.98
CA LEU A 282 -27.13 20.98 11.80
C LEU A 282 -26.96 22.49 12.01
N GLY A 283 -26.41 23.17 11.00
CA GLY A 283 -26.02 24.57 11.07
C GLY A 283 -24.57 24.81 11.51
N ASP A 284 -23.84 23.77 11.96
CA ASP A 284 -22.39 23.89 12.15
C ASP A 284 -21.72 24.20 10.80
N GLU A 285 -20.68 25.04 10.79
CA GLU A 285 -19.98 25.46 9.56
C GLU A 285 -20.83 26.22 8.52
N ALA A 286 -22.07 26.63 8.85
CA ALA A 286 -22.96 27.32 7.90
C ALA A 286 -22.33 28.61 7.31
N ASP A 287 -21.60 29.36 8.14
CA ASP A 287 -20.97 30.64 7.76
C ASP A 287 -19.56 30.47 7.12
N GLY A 288 -19.01 29.24 7.09
CA GLY A 288 -17.69 28.98 6.52
C GLY A 288 -17.69 28.95 4.99
N GLU A 289 -16.54 29.07 4.34
CA GLU A 289 -16.45 28.91 2.88
C GLU A 289 -16.83 27.48 2.44
N PHE A 290 -17.74 27.36 1.46
CA PHE A 290 -18.23 26.06 0.96
C PHE A 290 -17.09 25.16 0.49
N GLU A 291 -16.09 25.72 -0.20
CA GLU A 291 -14.96 24.96 -0.75
C GLU A 291 -14.06 24.31 0.33
N HIS A 292 -14.16 24.76 1.59
CA HIS A 292 -13.40 24.12 2.67
C HIS A 292 -13.82 22.67 2.91
N ILE A 293 -15.06 22.27 2.58
CA ILE A 293 -15.54 20.90 2.82
C ILE A 293 -14.82 19.84 1.97
N PHE A 294 -14.10 20.24 0.92
CA PHE A 294 -13.35 19.31 0.05
C PHE A 294 -11.94 19.02 0.57
N MET A 295 -11.34 19.98 1.29
CA MET A 295 -9.93 19.92 1.70
C MET A 295 -9.74 19.89 3.21
N ASN A 296 -10.79 20.22 3.97
CA ASN A 296 -10.86 20.12 5.42
C ASN A 296 -12.29 19.77 5.83
N ASN A 297 -12.77 18.62 5.36
CA ASN A 297 -14.14 18.19 5.60
C ASN A 297 -14.39 18.00 7.12
N PRO A 298 -15.43 18.63 7.71
CA PRO A 298 -15.75 18.47 9.13
C PRO A 298 -16.09 17.01 9.50
N VAL A 299 -16.57 16.22 8.55
CA VAL A 299 -16.90 14.79 8.75
C VAL A 299 -15.66 13.97 9.14
N TRP A 300 -14.46 14.37 8.71
CA TRP A 300 -13.21 13.65 9.01
C TRP A 300 -12.80 13.72 10.49
N THR A 301 -13.36 14.65 11.26
CA THR A 301 -13.15 14.78 12.71
C THR A 301 -14.44 14.59 13.50
N LYS A 302 -15.59 14.95 12.92
CA LYS A 302 -16.93 14.83 13.51
C LYS A 302 -17.86 13.99 12.62
N PRO A 303 -17.68 12.65 12.60
CA PRO A 303 -18.48 11.79 11.73
C PRO A 303 -19.94 11.64 12.16
N PHE A 304 -20.30 11.97 13.41
CA PHE A 304 -21.67 11.89 13.89
C PHE A 304 -22.43 13.20 13.66
N ILE A 305 -23.73 13.11 13.42
CA ILE A 305 -24.68 14.22 13.48
C ILE A 305 -25.60 13.98 14.67
N GLU A 306 -25.58 14.87 15.67
CA GLU A 306 -26.53 14.85 16.78
C GLU A 306 -27.89 15.37 16.29
N LYS A 307 -28.92 14.53 16.42
CA LYS A 307 -30.30 14.86 16.04
C LYS A 307 -31.03 15.51 17.21
N GLU A 308 -32.10 16.25 16.91
CA GLU A 308 -32.91 16.95 17.90
C GLU A 308 -33.54 16.03 18.97
N ASP A 309 -33.78 14.76 18.62
CA ASP A 309 -34.30 13.73 19.54
C ASP A 309 -33.21 13.09 20.42
N GLY A 310 -31.97 13.55 20.32
CA GLY A 310 -30.82 13.04 21.07
C GLY A 310 -30.19 11.76 20.48
N SER A 311 -30.68 11.27 19.34
CA SER A 311 -30.02 10.19 18.60
C SER A 311 -28.86 10.71 17.75
N TYR A 312 -27.97 9.81 17.34
CA TYR A 312 -26.77 10.13 16.55
C TYR A 312 -26.83 9.45 15.19
N PHE A 313 -26.65 10.21 14.12
CA PHE A 313 -26.62 9.71 12.75
C PHE A 313 -25.20 9.69 12.18
N ILE A 314 -24.80 8.60 11.51
CA ILE A 314 -23.46 8.46 10.91
C ILE A 314 -23.53 7.77 9.54
N ALA A 315 -23.65 8.54 8.46
CA ALA A 315 -23.67 7.97 7.10
C ALA A 315 -22.27 7.49 6.67
N ALA A 316 -21.24 8.28 6.95
CA ALA A 316 -19.84 7.94 6.69
C ALA A 316 -19.24 7.11 7.86
N SER A 317 -19.80 5.92 8.13
CA SER A 317 -19.34 5.06 9.23
C SER A 317 -17.90 4.57 9.07
N HIS A 318 -17.30 4.68 7.88
CA HIS A 318 -15.91 4.30 7.59
C HIS A 318 -14.87 5.28 8.13
N ILE A 319 -15.26 6.49 8.55
CA ILE A 319 -14.33 7.56 8.94
C ILE A 319 -13.33 7.16 10.04
N PRO A 320 -13.71 6.45 11.12
CA PRO A 320 -12.73 6.03 12.14
C PRO A 320 -11.60 5.14 11.58
N LEU A 321 -11.87 4.34 10.54
CA LEU A 321 -10.83 3.58 9.81
C LEU A 321 -10.09 4.42 8.78
N ALA A 322 -10.79 5.34 8.10
CA ALA A 322 -10.22 6.15 7.02
C ALA A 322 -9.33 7.30 7.51
N PHE A 323 -9.61 7.86 8.69
CA PHE A 323 -8.89 9.00 9.28
C PHE A 323 -8.60 8.80 10.78
N PRO A 324 -8.03 7.66 11.21
CA PRO A 324 -7.88 7.32 12.63
C PRO A 324 -7.06 8.37 13.38
N PHE A 325 -6.02 8.93 12.75
CA PHE A 325 -5.19 9.95 13.37
C PHE A 325 -5.90 11.29 13.56
N ARG A 326 -6.81 11.68 12.66
CA ARG A 326 -7.64 12.89 12.86
C ARG A 326 -8.61 12.68 14.02
N ILE A 327 -9.20 11.49 14.14
CA ILE A 327 -10.05 11.13 15.28
C ILE A 327 -9.27 11.15 16.59
N ILE A 328 -8.09 10.51 16.64
CA ILE A 328 -7.20 10.55 17.81
C ILE A 328 -6.87 11.99 18.21
N GLU A 329 -6.43 12.82 17.26
CA GLU A 329 -6.10 14.23 17.52
C GLU A 329 -7.31 15.02 18.04
N THR A 330 -8.52 14.72 17.56
CA THR A 330 -9.77 15.37 17.99
C THR A 330 -10.18 15.00 19.42
N LEU A 331 -9.89 13.76 19.84
CA LEU A 331 -10.24 13.29 21.19
C LEU A 331 -9.30 13.84 22.27
N LEU A 332 -8.07 14.17 21.88
CA LEU A 332 -7.04 14.66 22.79
C LEU A 332 -7.15 16.18 23.03
N PRO A 333 -6.77 16.66 24.23
CA PRO A 333 -6.63 18.09 24.47
C PRO A 333 -5.47 18.69 23.65
N ASP A 334 -5.62 19.95 23.24
CA ASP A 334 -4.56 20.70 22.57
C ASP A 334 -3.57 21.30 23.58
N ASP A 335 -2.69 20.46 24.11
CA ASP A 335 -1.59 20.86 24.98
C ASP A 335 -0.25 20.28 24.50
N SER A 336 0.87 20.96 24.80
CA SER A 336 2.20 20.53 24.32
C SER A 336 2.59 19.15 24.86
N LYS A 337 2.29 18.85 26.12
CA LYS A 337 2.68 17.58 26.75
C LYS A 337 1.98 16.39 26.08
N THR A 338 0.68 16.51 25.79
CA THR A 338 -0.08 15.47 25.09
C THR A 338 0.38 15.31 23.64
N ARG A 339 0.68 16.42 22.96
CA ARG A 339 1.22 16.39 21.58
C ARG A 339 2.60 15.71 21.52
N ASP A 340 3.49 16.03 22.45
CA ASP A 340 4.82 15.41 22.54
C ASP A 340 4.69 13.90 22.84
N ALA A 341 3.81 13.53 23.78
CA ALA A 341 3.56 12.13 24.10
C ALA A 341 2.99 11.33 22.92
N LEU A 342 2.09 11.92 22.12
CA LEU A 342 1.56 11.30 20.90
C LEU A 342 2.65 11.17 19.82
N SER A 343 3.49 12.19 19.65
CA SER A 343 4.62 12.15 18.71
C SER A 343 5.59 11.01 19.06
N ASP A 344 5.95 10.88 20.33
CA ASP A 344 6.81 9.80 20.83
C ASP A 344 6.15 8.43 20.66
N ALA A 345 4.86 8.30 21.02
CA ALA A 345 4.12 7.06 20.86
C ALA A 345 4.05 6.61 19.39
N ARG A 346 3.85 7.56 18.46
CA ARG A 346 3.88 7.30 17.00
C ARG A 346 5.24 6.80 16.55
N ALA A 347 6.33 7.45 16.97
CA ALA A 347 7.69 7.06 16.58
C ALA A 347 8.06 5.66 17.10
N GLU A 348 7.85 5.39 18.39
CA GLU A 348 8.13 4.09 19.01
C GLU A 348 7.26 2.97 18.45
N ALA A 349 5.97 3.24 18.19
CA ALA A 349 5.07 2.26 17.58
C ALA A 349 5.52 1.91 16.16
N LEU A 350 5.90 2.91 15.36
CA LEU A 350 6.35 2.69 13.98
C LEU A 350 7.61 1.81 13.93
N GLU A 351 8.63 2.12 14.72
CA GLU A 351 9.86 1.31 14.79
C GLU A 351 9.56 -0.15 15.19
N GLU A 352 8.67 -0.35 16.17
CA GLU A 352 8.26 -1.68 16.59
C GLU A 352 7.47 -2.43 15.52
N LEU A 353 6.51 -1.77 14.87
CA LEU A 353 5.72 -2.35 13.78
C LEU A 353 6.62 -2.81 12.63
N ILE A 354 7.61 -2.00 12.24
CA ILE A 354 8.61 -2.38 11.23
C ILE A 354 9.37 -3.61 11.70
N THR A 355 9.85 -3.60 12.94
CA THR A 355 10.63 -4.70 13.52
C THR A 355 9.85 -6.00 13.50
N GLU A 356 8.62 -6.00 14.03
CA GLU A 356 7.76 -7.19 14.10
C GLU A 356 7.39 -7.70 12.71
N THR A 357 7.07 -6.80 11.78
CA THR A 357 6.74 -7.17 10.40
C THR A 357 7.93 -7.84 9.71
N VAL A 358 9.12 -7.26 9.84
CA VAL A 358 10.36 -7.77 9.24
C VAL A 358 10.80 -9.08 9.89
N GLN A 359 10.73 -9.20 11.22
CA GLN A 359 11.07 -10.44 11.94
C GLN A 359 10.12 -11.57 11.58
N THR A 360 8.82 -11.28 11.49
CA THR A 360 7.80 -12.26 11.09
C THR A 360 8.03 -12.69 9.65
N ALA A 361 8.27 -11.75 8.74
CA ALA A 361 8.43 -12.02 7.32
C ALA A 361 9.76 -12.71 6.97
N MET A 362 10.84 -12.44 7.70
CA MET A 362 12.17 -13.02 7.50
C MET A 362 12.72 -13.65 8.79
N PRO A 363 12.17 -14.78 9.25
CA PRO A 363 12.57 -15.44 10.50
C PRO A 363 14.03 -15.93 10.56
N SER A 364 14.76 -15.97 9.44
CA SER A 364 16.22 -16.22 9.43
C SER A 364 17.06 -14.94 9.56
N ALA A 365 16.45 -13.75 9.51
CA ALA A 365 17.17 -12.48 9.66
C ALA A 365 17.42 -12.15 11.14
N LYS A 366 18.60 -11.58 11.44
CA LYS A 366 18.82 -10.88 12.71
C LYS A 366 18.33 -9.44 12.56
N VAL A 367 17.39 -9.02 13.40
CA VAL A 367 16.78 -7.69 13.32
C VAL A 367 17.15 -6.89 14.56
N TYR A 368 17.73 -5.71 14.34
CA TYR A 368 18.24 -4.81 15.36
C TYR A 368 17.47 -3.50 15.33
N ARG A 369 17.10 -3.01 16.51
CA ARG A 369 16.43 -1.72 16.72
C ARG A 369 17.39 -0.66 17.23
N SER A 370 17.10 0.61 16.93
CA SER A 370 17.80 1.79 17.39
C SER A 370 19.33 1.63 17.29
N VAL A 371 19.82 1.30 16.10
CA VAL A 371 21.24 1.01 15.86
C VAL A 371 22.04 2.30 15.83
N ILE A 372 23.03 2.41 16.72
CA ILE A 372 23.89 3.59 16.83
C ILE A 372 25.34 3.27 16.44
N TRP A 373 25.98 4.27 15.85
CA TRP A 373 27.39 4.24 15.47
C TRP A 373 27.97 5.66 15.54
N THR A 374 29.30 5.77 15.52
CA THR A 374 30.00 7.06 15.51
C THR A 374 30.76 7.17 14.21
N ASP A 375 30.53 8.24 13.45
CA ASP A 375 31.29 8.49 12.23
C ASP A 375 32.70 8.97 12.60
N PRO A 376 33.76 8.23 12.25
CA PRO A 376 35.12 8.66 12.56
C PRO A 376 35.55 9.90 11.78
N LYS A 377 34.82 10.30 10.72
CA LYS A 377 35.12 11.52 9.93
C LYS A 377 34.83 12.80 10.71
N ASP A 378 33.73 12.87 11.42
CA ASP A 378 33.30 14.08 12.13
C ASP A 378 33.10 13.89 13.65
N GLY A 379 33.23 12.66 14.14
CA GLY A 379 33.09 12.29 15.55
C GLY A 379 31.65 12.29 16.07
N LYS A 380 30.64 12.48 15.20
CA LYS A 380 29.23 12.54 15.61
C LYS A 380 28.62 11.14 15.71
N GLY A 381 27.67 11.02 16.64
CA GLY A 381 26.82 9.83 16.77
C GLY A 381 25.64 9.89 15.80
N TYR A 382 25.41 8.79 15.09
CA TYR A 382 24.26 8.60 14.22
C TYR A 382 23.43 7.40 14.71
N GLU A 383 22.14 7.41 14.39
CA GLU A 383 21.15 6.42 14.80
C GLU A 383 20.31 6.02 13.58
N HIS A 384 19.94 4.74 13.53
CA HIS A 384 19.07 4.14 12.52
C HIS A 384 18.00 3.30 13.21
N ASP A 385 16.76 3.39 12.73
CA ASP A 385 15.61 2.81 13.42
C ASP A 385 15.63 1.27 13.39
N VAL A 386 15.64 0.66 12.21
CA VAL A 386 15.67 -0.82 12.10
C VAL A 386 16.71 -1.28 11.07
N VAL A 387 17.59 -2.20 11.49
CA VAL A 387 18.57 -2.87 10.63
C VAL A 387 18.36 -4.38 10.67
N ALA A 388 18.05 -4.99 9.53
CA ALA A 388 17.88 -6.43 9.39
C ALA A 388 19.03 -7.05 8.58
N VAL A 389 19.58 -8.17 9.06
CA VAL A 389 20.69 -8.89 8.44
C VAL A 389 20.24 -10.29 8.05
N LEU A 390 20.10 -10.53 6.75
CA LEU A 390 19.74 -11.82 6.16
C LEU A 390 20.93 -12.38 5.36
N GLY A 391 21.78 -13.17 6.01
CA GLY A 391 23.02 -13.66 5.41
C GLY A 391 23.98 -12.53 5.01
N ASN A 392 24.14 -12.30 3.70
CA ASN A 392 24.95 -11.19 3.16
C ASN A 392 24.13 -9.98 2.67
N GLN A 393 22.84 -9.96 3.04
CA GLN A 393 21.91 -8.89 2.73
C GLN A 393 21.70 -8.06 4.01
N VAL A 394 21.83 -6.74 3.91
CA VAL A 394 21.56 -5.77 4.98
C VAL A 394 20.41 -4.89 4.52
N LEU A 395 19.31 -4.88 5.26
CA LEU A 395 18.17 -4.03 5.00
C LEU A 395 18.09 -2.97 6.09
N ILE A 396 18.02 -1.70 5.71
CA ILE A 396 17.92 -0.55 6.61
C ILE A 396 16.55 0.10 6.38
N PHE A 397 15.78 0.26 7.45
CA PHE A 397 14.49 0.91 7.44
C PHE A 397 14.53 2.14 8.36
N GLU A 398 14.24 3.31 7.80
CA GLU A 398 14.15 4.58 8.55
C GLU A 398 12.69 4.92 8.80
N ALA A 399 12.30 5.00 10.07
CA ALA A 399 10.95 5.30 10.50
C ALA A 399 10.69 6.82 10.48
N LYS A 400 9.61 7.25 9.80
CA LYS A 400 9.16 8.64 9.72
C LYS A 400 7.70 8.75 10.18
N SER A 401 7.51 9.20 11.42
CA SER A 401 6.18 9.35 12.04
C SER A 401 5.48 10.67 11.70
N GLY A 402 6.15 11.58 10.99
CA GLY A 402 5.65 12.89 10.60
C GLY A 402 4.40 12.82 9.69
N LYS A 403 3.64 13.92 9.67
CA LYS A 403 2.41 14.07 8.86
C LYS A 403 2.56 15.15 7.80
N ILE A 404 1.79 15.05 6.72
CA ILE A 404 1.69 16.17 5.76
C ILE A 404 1.08 17.37 6.47
N LYS A 405 1.76 18.52 6.38
CA LYS A 405 1.28 19.79 6.95
C LYS A 405 -0.01 20.24 6.25
N GLU A 406 -0.96 20.82 6.98
CA GLU A 406 -2.24 21.28 6.41
C GLU A 406 -2.11 22.22 5.19
N PRO A 407 -1.18 23.19 5.15
CA PRO A 407 -0.95 23.99 3.94
C PRO A 407 -0.47 23.14 2.75
N ALA A 408 0.31 22.09 3.01
CA ALA A 408 0.79 21.19 1.97
C ALA A 408 -0.37 20.37 1.39
N ARG A 409 -1.27 19.84 2.23
CA ARG A 409 -2.50 19.14 1.79
C ARG A 409 -3.32 19.98 0.81
N ARG A 410 -3.40 21.31 1.03
CA ARG A 410 -4.08 22.28 0.15
C ARG A 410 -3.36 22.64 -1.16
N GLY A 411 -2.21 22.02 -1.44
CA GLY A 411 -1.42 22.33 -2.63
C GLY A 411 -0.38 23.45 -2.42
N GLY A 412 -0.07 23.81 -1.17
CA GLY A 412 0.94 24.83 -0.86
C GLY A 412 2.36 24.36 -1.18
N ILE A 413 2.91 24.82 -2.31
CA ILE A 413 4.19 24.34 -2.88
C ILE A 413 5.37 24.40 -1.89
N PRO A 414 5.65 25.51 -1.17
CA PRO A 414 6.80 25.55 -0.25
C PRO A 414 6.68 24.53 0.89
N SER A 415 5.47 24.37 1.44
CA SER A 415 5.19 23.39 2.49
C SER A 415 5.26 21.96 1.96
N LEU A 416 4.84 21.72 0.71
CA LEU A 416 4.98 20.42 0.05
C LEU A 416 6.45 20.06 -0.14
N LYS A 417 7.27 20.95 -0.71
CA LYS A 417 8.71 20.69 -0.89
C LYS A 417 9.42 20.35 0.43
N SER A 418 9.17 21.14 1.49
CA SER A 418 9.71 20.83 2.83
C SER A 418 9.22 19.47 3.32
N THR A 419 7.92 19.19 3.24
CA THR A 419 7.36 17.91 3.72
C THR A 419 7.95 16.73 2.95
N LEU A 420 8.09 16.83 1.63
CA LEU A 420 8.67 15.78 0.79
C LEU A 420 10.16 15.56 1.10
N LYS A 421 10.91 16.63 1.34
CA LYS A 421 12.31 16.54 1.74
C LYS A 421 12.46 15.81 3.07
N ASP A 422 11.69 16.22 4.09
CA ASP A 422 11.75 15.67 5.45
C ASP A 422 11.35 14.17 5.46
N LEU A 423 10.34 13.78 4.67
CA LEU A 423 9.79 12.42 4.70
C LEU A 423 10.49 11.43 3.75
N PHE A 424 11.12 11.89 2.66
CA PHE A 424 11.63 11.00 1.61
C PHE A 424 13.12 11.18 1.30
N VAL A 425 13.61 12.43 1.26
CA VAL A 425 15.00 12.71 0.87
C VAL A 425 15.95 12.48 2.05
N GLU A 426 15.64 13.05 3.21
CA GLU A 426 16.46 12.90 4.41
C GLU A 426 16.67 11.43 4.86
N PRO A 427 15.65 10.54 4.89
CA PRO A 427 15.89 9.13 5.21
C PRO A 427 16.82 8.42 4.20
N ALA A 428 16.77 8.78 2.91
CA ALA A 428 17.68 8.23 1.91
C ALA A 428 19.13 8.66 2.17
N GLU A 429 19.36 9.92 2.53
CA GLU A 429 20.67 10.45 2.91
C GLU A 429 21.20 9.85 4.23
N GLN A 430 20.32 9.67 5.22
CA GLN A 430 20.67 9.06 6.52
C GLN A 430 21.16 7.63 6.31
N SER A 431 20.34 6.79 5.67
CA SER A 431 20.68 5.39 5.41
C SER A 431 21.88 5.22 4.47
N GLN A 432 22.14 6.17 3.55
CA GLN A 432 23.35 6.16 2.71
C GLN A 432 24.62 6.26 3.57
N ARG A 433 24.63 7.14 4.58
CA ARG A 433 25.81 7.35 5.44
C ARG A 433 26.22 6.06 6.14
N LEU A 434 25.26 5.27 6.61
CA LEU A 434 25.55 3.96 7.20
C LEU A 434 26.11 2.98 6.17
N GLN A 435 25.54 2.94 4.97
CA GLN A 435 26.07 2.09 3.90
C GLN A 435 27.53 2.46 3.56
N GLU A 436 27.85 3.74 3.45
CA GLU A 436 29.21 4.23 3.21
C GLU A 436 30.16 3.87 4.36
N TYR A 437 29.69 4.03 5.60
CA TYR A 437 30.44 3.61 6.79
C TYR A 437 30.77 2.11 6.76
N LEU A 438 29.78 1.25 6.52
CA LEU A 438 29.98 -0.20 6.42
C LEU A 438 30.97 -0.56 5.29
N ASN A 439 30.85 0.10 4.14
CA ASN A 439 31.74 -0.12 3.00
C ASN A 439 33.18 0.34 3.27
N GLN A 440 33.36 1.47 3.94
CA GLN A 440 34.67 2.07 4.19
C GLN A 440 35.43 1.34 5.30
N TYR A 441 34.75 0.98 6.39
CA TYR A 441 35.41 0.44 7.59
C TYR A 441 35.39 -1.09 7.66
N GLY A 442 34.49 -1.77 6.93
CA GLY A 442 34.44 -3.23 6.85
C GLY A 442 34.46 -3.88 8.23
N ILE A 443 35.37 -4.84 8.44
CA ILE A 443 35.55 -5.53 9.74
C ILE A 443 35.83 -4.61 10.94
N ASN A 444 36.23 -3.35 10.71
CA ASN A 444 36.49 -2.37 11.75
C ASN A 444 35.26 -1.51 12.10
N ALA A 445 34.14 -1.67 11.38
CA ALA A 445 32.90 -0.97 11.69
C ALA A 445 32.36 -1.41 13.06
N LYS A 446 31.93 -0.43 13.87
CA LYS A 446 31.44 -0.63 15.23
C LYS A 446 30.03 -0.07 15.33
N LEU A 447 29.07 -0.96 15.49
CA LEU A 447 27.67 -0.64 15.68
C LEU A 447 27.19 -1.30 16.97
N ARG A 448 26.27 -0.65 17.68
CA ARG A 448 25.63 -1.20 18.89
C ARG A 448 24.16 -0.80 18.91
N GLN A 449 23.35 -1.53 19.65
CA GLN A 449 21.97 -1.12 19.89
C GLN A 449 21.93 -0.06 20.99
N LYS A 450 21.14 1.00 20.80
CA LYS A 450 20.92 2.03 21.81
C LYS A 450 20.34 1.40 23.09
N GLY A 451 20.85 1.82 24.24
CA GLY A 451 20.48 1.23 25.53
C GLY A 451 21.12 -0.14 25.82
N SER A 452 21.78 -0.77 24.85
CA SER A 452 22.52 -2.02 25.03
C SER A 452 24.04 -1.81 24.95
N LYS A 453 24.79 -2.69 25.61
CA LYS A 453 26.24 -2.82 25.41
C LYS A 453 26.59 -3.83 24.31
N GLU A 454 25.60 -4.54 23.78
CA GLU A 454 25.79 -5.55 22.75
C GLU A 454 26.11 -4.92 21.39
N ALA A 455 27.08 -5.52 20.70
CA ALA A 455 27.43 -5.12 19.35
C ALA A 455 26.39 -5.67 18.36
N VAL A 456 26.11 -4.89 17.32
CA VAL A 456 25.32 -5.39 16.18
C VAL A 456 26.22 -6.31 15.37
N GLU A 457 25.85 -7.59 15.29
CA GLU A 457 26.66 -8.61 14.64
C GLU A 457 26.42 -8.64 13.12
N ILE A 458 27.21 -7.85 12.39
CA ILE A 458 27.25 -7.89 10.93
C ILE A 458 28.57 -8.53 10.50
N ASP A 459 28.53 -9.66 9.80
CA ASP A 459 29.74 -10.30 9.25
C ASP A 459 30.29 -9.50 8.06
N LEU A 460 31.09 -8.47 8.31
CA LEU A 460 31.67 -7.59 7.29
C LEU A 460 32.98 -8.13 6.69
N ARG A 461 33.29 -9.42 6.88
CA ARG A 461 34.45 -10.06 6.23
C ARG A 461 34.27 -10.25 4.73
N LYS A 462 33.11 -9.93 4.16
CA LYS A 462 32.80 -10.00 2.73
C LYS A 462 31.79 -8.93 2.31
N PRO A 463 31.73 -8.57 1.02
CA PRO A 463 30.84 -7.52 0.53
C PRO A 463 29.37 -7.84 0.77
N LYS A 464 28.65 -6.90 1.38
CA LYS A 464 27.21 -6.98 1.61
C LYS A 464 26.43 -6.29 0.50
N ALA A 465 25.22 -6.77 0.26
CA ALA A 465 24.22 -6.01 -0.47
C ALA A 465 23.40 -5.23 0.55
N VAL A 466 23.30 -3.91 0.35
CA VAL A 466 22.58 -3.03 1.26
C VAL A 466 21.36 -2.47 0.53
N TYR A 467 20.19 -2.65 1.14
CA TYR A 467 18.91 -2.11 0.66
C TYR A 467 18.35 -1.16 1.71
N ARG A 468 17.84 -0.01 1.28
CA ARG A 468 17.46 1.09 2.17
C ARG A 468 16.03 1.51 1.86
N PHE A 469 15.23 1.74 2.90
CA PHE A 469 13.82 2.10 2.80
C PHE A 469 13.47 3.20 3.79
N GLY A 470 12.69 4.17 3.34
CA GLY A 470 11.89 4.99 4.25
C GLY A 470 10.60 4.26 4.61
N VAL A 471 10.16 4.36 5.86
CA VAL A 471 8.86 3.84 6.27
C VAL A 471 8.05 4.92 6.99
N THR A 472 6.86 5.23 6.49
CA THR A 472 5.96 6.24 7.08
C THR A 472 4.77 5.59 7.80
N ILE A 473 4.13 6.31 8.73
CA ILE A 473 2.86 5.84 9.31
C ILE A 473 1.72 5.95 8.29
N GLU A 474 1.64 7.08 7.59
CA GLU A 474 0.60 7.38 6.62
C GLU A 474 1.13 7.18 5.19
N GLY A 475 0.34 6.54 4.34
CA GLY A 475 0.63 6.36 2.92
C GLY A 475 0.56 7.67 2.15
N LEU A 476 1.54 7.86 1.27
CA LEU A 476 1.72 9.04 0.44
C LEU A 476 1.76 8.68 -1.05
N SER A 477 1.15 7.54 -1.40
CA SER A 477 1.31 6.84 -2.67
C SER A 477 1.16 7.73 -3.90
N THR A 478 0.14 8.60 -3.96
CA THR A 478 -0.07 9.50 -5.10
C THR A 478 0.97 10.62 -5.23
N LEU A 479 1.68 10.95 -4.14
CA LEU A 479 2.77 11.92 -4.13
C LEU A 479 4.14 11.28 -4.39
N THR A 480 4.25 9.95 -4.35
CA THR A 480 5.52 9.21 -4.44
C THR A 480 5.58 8.26 -5.63
N ALA A 481 5.14 8.74 -6.80
CA ALA A 481 5.09 7.94 -8.03
C ALA A 481 6.43 7.33 -8.48
N GLY A 482 7.56 7.81 -7.93
CA GLY A 482 8.88 7.23 -8.12
C GLY A 482 9.96 8.30 -8.07
N ARG A 483 11.23 7.88 -8.07
CA ARG A 483 12.41 8.75 -8.06
C ARG A 483 12.33 9.90 -9.07
N ARG A 484 11.89 9.61 -10.30
CA ARG A 484 11.85 10.57 -11.42
C ARG A 484 11.04 11.81 -11.06
N TYR A 485 9.95 11.63 -10.33
CA TYR A 485 9.11 12.72 -9.87
C TYR A 485 9.84 13.70 -8.95
N PHE A 486 10.74 13.21 -8.09
CA PHE A 486 11.54 14.07 -7.20
C PHE A 486 12.65 14.80 -7.98
N GLU A 487 13.17 14.20 -9.06
CA GLU A 487 14.10 14.85 -9.98
C GLU A 487 13.42 16.01 -10.72
N ASP A 488 12.23 15.78 -11.27
CA ASP A 488 11.46 16.80 -12.00
C ASP A 488 11.01 17.98 -11.09
N LEU A 489 10.99 17.78 -9.77
CA LEU A 489 10.70 18.81 -8.76
C LEU A 489 11.92 19.56 -8.23
N ASP A 490 13.11 19.24 -8.73
CA ASP A 490 14.40 19.72 -8.21
C ASP A 490 14.57 19.45 -6.70
N LEU A 491 14.02 18.34 -6.21
CA LEU A 491 14.21 17.90 -4.81
C LEU A 491 15.46 17.03 -4.66
N ILE A 492 15.84 16.32 -5.71
CA ILE A 492 17.04 15.48 -5.79
C ILE A 492 17.70 15.64 -7.16
N GLU A 493 19.01 15.40 -7.21
CA GLU A 493 19.76 15.28 -8.47
C GLU A 493 19.80 13.82 -8.93
N ILE A 494 20.15 13.60 -10.20
CA ILE A 494 20.32 12.25 -10.78
C ILE A 494 21.33 11.41 -9.98
N THR A 495 22.32 12.04 -9.35
CA THR A 495 23.34 11.39 -8.53
C THR A 495 22.99 11.30 -7.05
N SER A 496 21.90 11.93 -6.61
CA SER A 496 21.50 11.89 -5.20
C SER A 496 21.14 10.47 -4.76
N PRO A 497 21.34 10.14 -3.47
CA PRO A 497 20.82 8.91 -2.91
C PRO A 497 19.33 8.79 -3.09
N TRP A 498 18.89 7.57 -3.34
CA TRP A 498 17.49 7.22 -3.33
C TRP A 498 17.24 6.00 -2.45
N ALA A 499 16.12 6.02 -1.74
CA ALA A 499 15.58 4.90 -1.00
C ALA A 499 14.07 4.92 -1.23
N PRO A 500 13.46 3.82 -1.72
CA PRO A 500 12.01 3.74 -1.80
C PRO A 500 11.37 3.99 -0.44
N SER A 501 10.19 4.57 -0.47
CA SER A 501 9.41 4.79 0.76
C SER A 501 8.14 3.97 0.72
N LEU A 502 7.82 3.36 1.85
CA LEU A 502 6.65 2.55 2.09
C LEU A 502 5.89 3.12 3.27
N SER A 503 4.57 3.05 3.29
CA SER A 503 3.84 3.13 4.56
C SER A 503 3.95 1.82 5.33
N ILE A 504 3.73 1.89 6.64
CA ILE A 504 3.78 0.68 7.48
C ILE A 504 2.78 -0.38 7.04
N GLY A 505 1.58 0.00 6.60
CA GLY A 505 0.63 -1.00 6.12
C GLY A 505 0.86 -1.45 4.68
N GLU A 506 1.58 -0.69 3.83
CA GLU A 506 2.13 -1.25 2.60
C GLU A 506 3.18 -2.33 2.93
N LEU A 507 4.06 -2.10 3.90
CA LEU A 507 5.01 -3.11 4.38
C LEU A 507 4.31 -4.35 4.96
N MET A 508 3.25 -4.17 5.76
CA MET A 508 2.42 -5.26 6.28
C MET A 508 1.67 -5.99 5.17
N MET A 509 1.16 -5.27 4.15
CA MET A 509 0.51 -5.84 2.97
C MET A 509 1.48 -6.70 2.15
N ILE A 510 2.70 -6.21 1.92
CA ILE A 510 3.78 -6.98 1.27
C ILE A 510 4.06 -8.23 2.08
N ALA A 511 4.21 -8.13 3.40
CA ALA A 511 4.40 -9.27 4.28
C ALA A 511 3.22 -10.24 4.27
N LYS A 512 1.97 -9.77 4.12
CA LYS A 512 0.77 -10.60 4.03
C LYS A 512 0.76 -11.45 2.75
N HIS A 513 1.14 -10.85 1.63
CA HIS A 513 1.10 -11.51 0.31
C HIS A 513 2.34 -12.33 -0.01
N LEU A 514 3.49 -12.00 0.58
CA LEU A 514 4.75 -12.72 0.42
C LEU A 514 5.06 -13.50 1.70
N ASP A 515 4.41 -14.65 1.82
CA ASP A 515 4.36 -15.54 2.99
C ASP A 515 5.54 -16.52 3.08
N SER A 516 6.65 -16.21 2.40
CA SER A 516 7.95 -16.85 2.59
C SER A 516 9.05 -15.81 2.74
N GLU A 517 10.06 -16.10 3.55
CA GLU A 517 11.19 -15.18 3.71
C GLU A 517 12.00 -14.97 2.43
N VAL A 518 12.02 -15.98 1.55
CA VAL A 518 12.68 -15.88 0.25
C VAL A 518 11.91 -14.92 -0.66
N SER A 519 10.58 -15.04 -0.75
CA SER A 519 9.76 -14.14 -1.58
C SER A 519 9.77 -12.72 -1.04
N PHE A 520 9.63 -12.53 0.27
CA PHE A 520 9.64 -11.22 0.90
C PHE A 520 10.99 -10.52 0.73
N GLY A 521 12.09 -11.19 1.05
CA GLY A 521 13.44 -10.63 0.89
C GLY A 521 13.78 -10.35 -0.58
N HIS A 522 13.35 -11.22 -1.50
CA HIS A 522 13.52 -10.99 -2.93
C HIS A 522 12.73 -9.77 -3.40
N TYR A 523 11.47 -9.61 -2.98
CA TYR A 523 10.66 -8.43 -3.31
C TYR A 523 11.34 -7.14 -2.89
N LEU A 524 11.80 -7.02 -1.64
CA LEU A 524 12.48 -5.82 -1.17
C LEU A 524 13.75 -5.53 -1.99
N SER A 525 14.52 -6.58 -2.34
CA SER A 525 15.70 -6.42 -3.20
C SER A 525 15.33 -5.87 -4.58
N ARG A 526 14.23 -6.33 -5.17
CA ARG A 526 13.73 -5.86 -6.48
C ARG A 526 13.15 -4.46 -6.38
N ARG A 527 12.31 -4.19 -5.38
CA ARG A 527 11.65 -2.91 -5.11
C ARG A 527 12.67 -1.79 -4.94
N TYR A 528 13.81 -2.06 -4.31
CA TYR A 528 14.92 -1.12 -4.22
C TYR A 528 15.49 -0.70 -5.58
N THR A 529 15.49 -1.62 -6.57
CA THR A 529 16.09 -1.40 -7.89
C THR A 529 15.11 -1.05 -9.00
N ILE A 530 13.80 -1.27 -8.80
CA ILE A 530 12.81 -1.22 -9.88
C ILE A 530 12.68 0.17 -10.50
N GLU A 531 12.82 1.24 -9.73
CA GLU A 531 12.79 2.63 -10.22
C GLU A 531 14.02 3.01 -11.05
N SER A 532 15.09 2.22 -11.00
CA SER A 532 16.20 2.35 -11.94
C SER A 532 15.96 1.64 -13.26
N LEU A 533 14.97 0.73 -13.28
CA LEU A 533 14.53 0.01 -14.47
C LEU A 533 13.34 0.70 -15.12
N LEU A 534 12.35 1.18 -14.39
CA LEU A 534 11.11 1.72 -14.96
C LEU A 534 10.75 3.06 -14.33
N ASP A 535 10.14 3.93 -15.16
CA ASP A 535 9.40 5.09 -14.69
C ASP A 535 7.92 4.72 -14.69
N PHE A 536 7.19 5.10 -13.64
CA PHE A 536 5.80 4.70 -13.50
C PHE A 536 4.93 5.71 -12.74
N VAL A 537 3.63 5.54 -12.89
CA VAL A 537 2.58 6.18 -12.10
C VAL A 537 1.69 5.05 -11.59
N GLY A 538 1.70 4.84 -10.28
CA GLY A 538 0.95 3.79 -9.58
C GLY A 538 1.33 3.77 -8.10
N ASP A 539 0.62 2.97 -7.30
CA ASP A 539 0.92 2.79 -5.89
C ASP A 539 1.64 1.46 -5.58
N GLU A 540 1.95 1.21 -4.31
CA GLU A 540 2.63 -0.03 -3.92
C GLU A 540 1.74 -1.27 -4.07
N GLN A 541 0.42 -1.14 -4.11
CA GLN A 541 -0.49 -2.26 -4.40
C GLN A 541 -0.35 -2.67 -5.87
N ASP A 542 -0.30 -1.69 -6.77
CA ASP A 542 -0.05 -1.93 -8.20
C ASP A 542 1.32 -2.61 -8.41
N LEU A 543 2.36 -2.12 -7.75
CA LEU A 543 3.71 -2.71 -7.81
C LEU A 543 3.76 -4.13 -7.25
N LEU A 544 3.13 -4.35 -6.10
CA LEU A 544 3.06 -5.68 -5.50
C LEU A 544 2.30 -6.65 -6.42
N SER A 545 1.20 -6.21 -7.02
CA SER A 545 0.44 -7.00 -7.99
C SER A 545 1.26 -7.33 -9.24
N MET A 546 2.05 -6.38 -9.75
CA MET A 546 3.00 -6.61 -10.85
C MET A 546 4.05 -7.65 -10.45
N TYR A 547 4.60 -7.57 -9.24
CA TYR A 547 5.53 -8.58 -8.74
C TYR A 547 4.87 -9.95 -8.59
N LEU A 548 3.66 -10.04 -8.02
CA LEU A 548 2.92 -11.29 -7.88
C LEU A 548 2.58 -11.92 -9.23
N THR A 549 2.52 -11.11 -10.29
CA THR A 549 2.23 -11.55 -11.65
C THR A 549 3.48 -12.04 -12.38
N ASN A 550 4.62 -11.34 -12.27
CA ASN A 550 5.80 -11.65 -13.08
C ASN A 550 7.17 -11.46 -12.39
N GLY A 551 7.20 -11.16 -11.10
CA GLY A 551 8.44 -10.98 -10.33
C GLY A 551 9.22 -9.72 -10.68
N PHE A 552 8.55 -8.71 -11.24
CA PHE A 552 9.15 -7.55 -11.90
C PHE A 552 10.05 -7.93 -13.09
N CYS A 553 9.70 -8.98 -13.83
CA CYS A 553 10.41 -9.35 -15.04
C CYS A 553 10.00 -8.42 -16.19
N VAL A 554 10.85 -7.43 -16.47
CA VAL A 554 10.67 -6.49 -17.60
C VAL A 554 11.63 -6.88 -18.72
N LEU A 555 11.10 -7.10 -19.92
CA LEU A 555 11.84 -7.49 -21.12
C LEU A 555 11.49 -6.56 -22.29
N GLY A 556 12.43 -6.35 -23.21
CA GLY A 556 12.20 -5.58 -24.44
C GLY A 556 13.06 -4.32 -24.52
N ASP A 557 12.52 -3.28 -25.18
CA ASP A 557 13.15 -1.96 -25.28
C ASP A 557 13.34 -1.32 -23.90
N ASP A 558 14.28 -0.36 -23.79
CA ASP A 558 14.54 0.36 -22.53
C ASP A 558 13.24 1.01 -22.00
N PRO A 559 12.61 0.44 -20.95
CA PRO A 559 11.34 0.95 -20.41
C PRO A 559 11.44 2.40 -19.95
N ARG A 560 12.63 2.94 -19.63
CA ARG A 560 12.80 4.34 -19.21
C ARG A 560 12.52 5.35 -20.32
N LYS A 561 12.29 4.91 -21.56
CA LYS A 561 11.84 5.78 -22.65
C LYS A 561 10.37 6.17 -22.52
N ASN A 562 9.59 5.43 -21.73
CA ASN A 562 8.15 5.65 -21.53
C ASN A 562 7.82 5.62 -20.03
N THR A 563 6.80 6.38 -19.61
CA THR A 563 6.25 6.27 -18.25
C THR A 563 5.12 5.22 -18.26
N LEU A 564 5.21 4.21 -17.40
CA LEU A 564 4.17 3.19 -17.24
C LEU A 564 3.06 3.71 -16.33
N VAL A 565 1.84 3.84 -16.83
CA VAL A 565 0.68 4.20 -16.00
C VAL A 565 -0.06 2.93 -15.62
N LEU A 566 -0.07 2.61 -14.32
CA LEU A 566 -0.76 1.47 -13.76
C LEU A 566 -2.21 1.90 -13.43
N VAL A 567 -3.19 1.25 -14.07
CA VAL A 567 -4.61 1.57 -13.93
C VAL A 567 -5.35 0.32 -13.52
N ASN A 568 -5.91 0.31 -12.30
CA ASN A 568 -6.52 -0.89 -11.70
C ASN A 568 -5.60 -2.12 -11.78
N ALA A 569 -4.30 -1.92 -11.54
CA ALA A 569 -3.30 -2.97 -11.70
C ALA A 569 -3.14 -3.80 -10.41
N ASP A 570 -3.99 -3.60 -9.41
CA ASP A 570 -3.96 -4.13 -8.04
C ASP A 570 -4.81 -5.41 -7.82
N ASP A 571 -5.38 -5.98 -8.89
CA ASP A 571 -6.28 -7.14 -8.84
C ASP A 571 -5.75 -8.35 -8.04
N MET A 572 -4.44 -8.61 -8.08
CA MET A 572 -3.85 -9.72 -7.34
C MET A 572 -3.77 -9.46 -5.83
N VAL A 573 -3.75 -8.20 -5.42
CA VAL A 573 -3.70 -7.75 -4.02
C VAL A 573 -5.10 -7.61 -3.42
N ARG A 574 -6.12 -7.30 -4.25
CA ARG A 574 -7.54 -7.26 -3.81
C ARG A 574 -8.08 -8.61 -3.36
N LYS A 575 -7.46 -9.72 -3.80
CA LYS A 575 -7.90 -11.08 -3.45
C LYS A 575 -7.61 -11.36 -1.98
N PRO A 576 -8.61 -11.79 -1.17
CA PRO A 576 -8.37 -12.17 0.22
C PRO A 576 -7.30 -13.26 0.30
N LYS A 577 -6.28 -13.03 1.13
CA LYS A 577 -5.21 -14.00 1.42
C LYS A 577 -5.03 -14.15 2.92
N THR A 578 -5.09 -15.38 3.40
CA THR A 578 -4.65 -15.76 4.75
C THR A 578 -3.15 -16.05 4.70
N PRO A 579 -2.31 -15.31 5.44
CA PRO A 579 -0.87 -15.55 5.46
C PRO A 579 -0.52 -16.92 6.06
N VAL A 580 0.55 -17.54 5.55
CA VAL A 580 1.15 -18.72 6.18
C VAL A 580 1.91 -18.32 7.45
N GLU A 581 1.73 -19.11 8.52
CA GLU A 581 2.42 -18.91 9.79
C GLU A 581 3.92 -19.26 9.71
N ASP A 582 4.26 -20.45 9.19
CA ASP A 582 5.67 -20.85 9.01
C ASP A 582 6.26 -20.26 7.72
N ARG A 583 6.99 -19.17 7.90
CA ARG A 583 7.65 -18.44 6.81
C ARG A 583 9.08 -18.91 6.53
N ARG A 584 9.59 -19.92 7.26
CA ARG A 584 10.89 -20.56 6.99
C ARG A 584 10.79 -21.55 5.84
N ASN A 585 10.44 -21.04 4.67
CA ASN A 585 10.31 -21.82 3.46
C ASN A 585 10.86 -21.06 2.25
N CYS A 586 11.01 -21.77 1.13
CA CYS A 586 11.52 -21.23 -0.13
C CYS A 586 10.45 -21.12 -1.21
N ASP A 587 9.17 -21.04 -0.84
CA ASP A 587 8.14 -20.87 -1.85
C ASP A 587 8.30 -19.50 -2.50
N VAL A 588 8.30 -19.51 -3.83
CA VAL A 588 8.56 -18.33 -4.65
C VAL A 588 7.24 -17.94 -5.29
N VAL A 589 6.76 -16.76 -4.95
CA VAL A 589 5.56 -16.16 -5.55
C VAL A 589 5.99 -15.15 -6.61
N GLY A 590 5.29 -15.11 -7.74
CA GLY A 590 5.53 -14.14 -8.83
C GLY A 590 6.65 -14.49 -9.81
N VAL A 591 7.66 -15.27 -9.41
CA VAL A 591 8.73 -15.71 -10.31
C VAL A 591 8.50 -17.15 -10.78
N GLU A 592 8.23 -17.34 -12.06
CA GLU A 592 8.06 -18.67 -12.65
C GLU A 592 9.40 -19.38 -12.90
N LEU A 593 9.78 -20.28 -11.99
CA LEU A 593 10.98 -21.10 -12.17
C LEU A 593 10.67 -22.42 -12.90
N ALA A 594 11.51 -22.75 -13.88
CA ALA A 594 11.46 -24.07 -14.52
C ALA A 594 11.78 -25.20 -13.50
N PRO A 595 11.28 -26.44 -13.71
CA PRO A 595 11.28 -27.48 -12.68
C PRO A 595 12.64 -27.78 -12.02
N ARG A 596 13.75 -27.77 -12.78
CA ARG A 596 15.09 -27.98 -12.20
C ARG A 596 15.50 -26.81 -11.32
N TRP A 597 15.27 -25.57 -11.75
CA TRP A 597 15.62 -24.39 -10.97
C TRP A 597 14.81 -24.31 -9.67
N LYS A 598 13.53 -24.68 -9.71
CA LYS A 598 12.71 -24.83 -8.50
C LYS A 598 13.28 -25.87 -7.52
N ALA A 599 13.79 -26.99 -8.04
CA ALA A 599 14.45 -28.01 -7.21
C ALA A 599 15.80 -27.53 -6.66
N ILE A 600 16.60 -26.81 -7.46
CA ILE A 600 17.87 -26.20 -7.03
C ILE A 600 17.61 -25.20 -5.90
N ALA A 601 16.62 -24.31 -6.04
CA ALA A 601 16.26 -23.33 -5.01
C ALA A 601 15.86 -24.01 -3.70
N ARG A 602 15.03 -25.05 -3.75
CA ARG A 602 14.65 -25.87 -2.58
C ARG A 602 15.85 -26.51 -1.90
N GLU A 603 16.76 -27.08 -2.67
CA GLU A 603 17.96 -27.73 -2.13
C GLU A 603 18.95 -26.72 -1.51
N VAL A 604 19.16 -25.58 -2.17
CA VAL A 604 19.98 -24.48 -1.62
C VAL A 604 19.38 -23.95 -0.31
N TYR A 605 18.06 -23.82 -0.25
CA TYR A 605 17.37 -23.35 0.95
C TYR A 605 17.41 -24.38 2.10
N GLY A 606 17.13 -25.65 1.79
CA GLY A 606 17.17 -26.77 2.74
C GLY A 606 18.55 -27.00 3.39
N GLY A 607 19.61 -26.54 2.71
CA GLY A 607 20.87 -26.19 3.34
C GLY A 607 21.97 -27.24 3.25
N HIS A 608 23.20 -26.72 3.28
CA HIS A 608 24.47 -27.40 3.55
C HIS A 608 25.37 -26.36 4.26
N PRO A 609 26.14 -26.68 5.32
CA PRO A 609 26.85 -25.67 6.14
C PRO A 609 27.75 -24.70 5.34
N ILE A 610 28.31 -25.15 4.21
CA ILE A 610 29.13 -24.33 3.31
C ILE A 610 28.28 -23.37 2.45
N ILE A 611 27.08 -23.78 2.06
CA ILE A 611 26.15 -23.02 1.21
C ILE A 611 25.29 -22.07 2.06
N ASP A 612 25.02 -22.43 3.32
CA ASP A 612 24.12 -21.71 4.22
C ASP A 612 24.46 -20.22 4.34
N ARG A 613 25.76 -19.89 4.32
CA ARG A 613 26.26 -18.51 4.29
C ARG A 613 25.80 -17.69 3.08
N HIS A 614 25.79 -18.30 1.90
CA HIS A 614 25.47 -17.66 0.61
C HIS A 614 24.08 -18.05 0.10
N LYS A 615 23.27 -18.71 0.93
CA LYS A 615 21.94 -19.21 0.58
C LYS A 615 21.10 -18.14 -0.12
N PHE A 616 20.90 -17.00 0.54
CA PHE A 616 20.09 -15.92 0.00
C PHE A 616 20.76 -15.21 -1.20
N ASP A 617 22.09 -15.14 -1.24
CA ASP A 617 22.78 -14.59 -2.42
C ASP A 617 22.52 -15.45 -3.67
N ILE A 618 22.63 -16.78 -3.53
CA ILE A 618 22.37 -17.73 -4.61
C ILE A 618 20.91 -17.66 -5.03
N LEU A 619 19.98 -17.71 -4.06
CA LEU A 619 18.55 -17.65 -4.33
C LEU A 619 18.19 -16.36 -5.06
N PHE A 620 18.59 -15.19 -4.55
CA PHE A 620 18.27 -13.92 -5.18
C PHE A 620 18.93 -13.77 -6.55
N THR A 621 20.15 -14.28 -6.74
CA THR A 621 20.78 -14.28 -8.07
C THR A 621 19.97 -15.10 -9.08
N VAL A 622 19.51 -16.30 -8.69
CA VAL A 622 18.66 -17.13 -9.56
C VAL A 622 17.30 -16.48 -9.80
N LEU A 623 16.68 -15.91 -8.77
CA LEU A 623 15.35 -15.29 -8.86
C LEU A 623 15.34 -13.99 -9.68
N ASN A 624 16.45 -13.27 -9.74
CA ASN A 624 16.60 -12.10 -10.60
C ASN A 624 16.81 -12.46 -12.07
N MET A 625 17.09 -13.73 -12.42
CA MET A 625 17.24 -14.12 -13.82
C MET A 625 15.88 -14.24 -14.51
N PRO A 626 15.71 -13.69 -15.74
CA PRO A 626 14.48 -13.86 -16.49
C PRO A 626 14.12 -15.34 -16.71
N PRO A 627 12.85 -15.75 -16.45
CA PRO A 627 12.42 -17.14 -16.63
C PRO A 627 12.78 -17.78 -17.99
N PRO A 628 12.65 -17.06 -19.14
CA PRO A 628 13.05 -17.62 -20.43
C PRO A 628 14.55 -17.98 -20.50
N MET A 629 15.43 -17.19 -19.87
CA MET A 629 16.87 -17.45 -19.85
C MET A 629 17.20 -18.68 -19.00
N LEU A 630 16.58 -18.81 -17.82
CA LEU A 630 16.73 -19.99 -16.98
C LEU A 630 16.22 -21.26 -17.69
N MET A 631 15.09 -21.17 -18.40
CA MET A 631 14.57 -22.28 -19.19
C MET A 631 15.55 -22.71 -20.29
N GLN A 632 16.21 -21.77 -20.98
CA GLN A 632 17.23 -22.09 -21.96
C GLN A 632 18.44 -22.81 -21.34
N LEU A 633 18.93 -22.35 -20.19
CA LEU A 633 19.99 -23.04 -19.45
C LEU A 633 19.58 -24.46 -19.05
N GLN A 634 18.34 -24.64 -18.56
CA GLN A 634 17.82 -25.97 -18.22
C GLN A 634 17.81 -26.93 -19.42
N ARG A 635 17.37 -26.44 -20.60
CA ARG A 635 17.37 -27.22 -21.85
C ARG A 635 18.79 -27.62 -22.28
N ARG A 636 19.78 -26.73 -22.10
CA ARG A 636 21.20 -27.03 -22.39
C ARG A 636 21.72 -28.15 -21.49
N ILE A 637 21.47 -28.07 -20.18
CA ILE A 637 21.86 -29.16 -19.26
C ILE A 637 21.22 -30.50 -19.68
N GLY A 638 19.94 -30.48 -20.08
CA GLY A 638 19.24 -31.67 -20.57
C GLY A 638 19.91 -32.31 -21.78
N ARG A 639 20.21 -31.51 -22.81
CA ARG A 639 20.92 -31.96 -24.03
C ARG A 639 22.32 -32.49 -23.72
N TRP A 640 23.03 -31.86 -22.79
CA TRP A 640 24.36 -32.31 -22.39
C TRP A 640 24.31 -33.66 -21.66
N LYS A 641 23.37 -33.83 -20.72
CA LYS A 641 23.17 -35.12 -20.01
C LYS A 641 22.74 -36.25 -20.94
N SER A 642 22.01 -35.97 -22.02
CA SER A 642 21.63 -36.97 -23.04
C SER A 642 22.70 -37.22 -24.11
N GLY A 643 23.90 -36.64 -23.97
CA GLY A 643 25.01 -36.82 -24.91
C GLY A 643 24.94 -35.96 -26.18
N GLY A 644 23.90 -35.14 -26.36
CA GLY A 644 23.64 -34.33 -27.56
C GLY A 644 24.29 -32.95 -27.58
N GLY A 645 25.31 -32.68 -26.76
CA GLY A 645 25.87 -31.34 -26.52
C GLY A 645 27.29 -31.07 -27.03
N GLY A 646 27.96 -32.05 -27.64
CA GLY A 646 29.39 -31.98 -27.94
C GLY A 646 30.27 -32.06 -26.68
N SER A 647 31.53 -32.49 -26.82
CA SER A 647 32.50 -32.41 -25.73
C SER A 647 32.87 -30.95 -25.47
N SER A 648 32.80 -30.51 -24.22
CA SER A 648 33.39 -29.28 -23.66
C SER A 648 32.94 -27.91 -24.23
N LYS A 649 31.90 -27.33 -23.64
CA LYS A 649 31.83 -25.86 -23.47
C LYS A 649 31.41 -25.52 -22.04
N SER A 650 32.29 -25.77 -21.08
CA SER A 650 32.12 -25.19 -19.74
C SER A 650 32.18 -23.67 -19.84
N GLY A 651 31.39 -22.94 -19.04
CA GLY A 651 31.28 -21.48 -19.12
C GLY A 651 30.06 -20.95 -19.89
N GLU A 652 29.13 -21.82 -20.31
CA GLU A 652 27.81 -21.35 -20.79
C GLU A 652 27.11 -20.58 -19.67
N HIS A 653 26.61 -19.39 -19.97
CA HIS A 653 26.00 -18.53 -18.98
C HIS A 653 24.81 -17.75 -19.52
N ALA A 654 24.02 -17.22 -18.60
CA ALA A 654 23.07 -16.15 -18.86
C ALA A 654 23.37 -15.00 -17.90
N LYS A 655 23.15 -13.77 -18.38
CA LYS A 655 23.31 -12.55 -17.59
C LYS A 655 22.09 -11.66 -17.70
N TYR A 656 21.76 -10.97 -16.62
CA TYR A 656 20.71 -9.97 -16.55
C TYR A 656 21.19 -8.77 -15.75
N ILE A 657 21.07 -7.57 -16.32
CA ILE A 657 21.56 -6.33 -15.74
C ILE A 657 20.37 -5.56 -15.17
N VAL A 658 20.54 -5.08 -13.94
CA VAL A 658 19.57 -4.28 -13.20
C VAL A 658 20.33 -3.13 -12.54
N ALA A 659 20.17 -1.93 -13.10
CA ALA A 659 20.89 -0.73 -12.65
C ALA A 659 22.42 -0.96 -12.61
N ASP A 660 23.05 -0.76 -11.46
CA ASP A 660 24.48 -0.97 -11.19
C ASP A 660 24.82 -2.42 -10.79
N ARG A 661 23.90 -3.36 -10.98
CA ARG A 661 24.08 -4.78 -10.68
C ARG A 661 23.89 -5.68 -11.90
N GLN A 662 24.73 -6.71 -11.99
CA GLN A 662 24.61 -7.78 -12.96
C GLN A 662 24.40 -9.11 -12.23
N PHE A 663 23.36 -9.84 -12.57
CA PHE A 663 23.11 -11.20 -12.11
C PHE A 663 23.55 -12.17 -13.19
N ALA A 664 24.34 -13.19 -12.82
CA ALA A 664 24.86 -14.17 -13.76
C ALA A 664 24.69 -15.59 -13.23
N VAL A 665 24.27 -16.50 -14.10
CA VAL A 665 24.23 -17.94 -13.82
C VAL A 665 25.07 -18.67 -14.85
N ILE A 666 26.12 -19.35 -14.40
CA ILE A 666 27.09 -20.07 -15.24
C ILE A 666 26.95 -21.58 -15.02
N LEU A 667 27.00 -22.34 -16.10
CA LEU A 667 27.04 -23.80 -16.10
C LEU A 667 28.48 -24.27 -16.26
N ASN A 668 28.97 -24.99 -15.25
CA ASN A 668 30.28 -25.63 -15.26
C ASN A 668 30.12 -27.14 -15.46
N TYR A 669 30.40 -27.61 -16.67
CA TYR A 669 30.34 -29.03 -17.00
C TYR A 669 31.71 -29.68 -16.79
N MET A 670 31.76 -30.74 -16.00
CA MET A 670 33.02 -31.42 -15.64
C MET A 670 32.91 -32.95 -15.77
N ASP A 671 34.03 -33.61 -16.03
CA ASP A 671 34.16 -35.05 -15.78
C ASP A 671 34.67 -35.27 -14.35
N LYS A 672 34.00 -36.15 -13.59
CA LYS A 672 34.39 -36.50 -12.23
C LYS A 672 35.83 -37.06 -12.17
N ARG A 673 36.33 -37.62 -13.27
CA ARG A 673 37.70 -38.13 -13.43
C ARG A 673 38.77 -37.03 -13.56
N GLN A 674 38.38 -35.78 -13.83
CA GLN A 674 39.28 -34.62 -13.94
C GLN A 674 39.53 -33.93 -12.59
N LEU A 675 38.92 -34.41 -11.51
CA LEU A 675 39.03 -33.85 -10.17
C LEU A 675 40.34 -34.27 -9.49
N ARG A 676 41.18 -33.30 -9.12
CA ARG A 676 42.37 -33.52 -8.27
C ARG A 676 42.10 -33.08 -6.82
N THR A 677 41.52 -31.90 -6.59
CA THR A 677 41.07 -31.41 -5.26
C THR A 677 39.82 -30.50 -5.33
N THR A 678 39.17 -30.21 -4.20
CA THR A 678 38.05 -29.24 -4.08
C THR A 678 38.47 -27.78 -4.25
N GLN A 679 39.73 -27.44 -3.98
CA GLN A 679 40.26 -26.09 -4.17
C GLN A 679 40.39 -25.72 -5.66
N ASP A 680 40.70 -26.70 -6.51
CA ASP A 680 40.80 -26.51 -7.97
C ASP A 680 39.45 -26.11 -8.59
N ILE A 681 38.35 -26.72 -8.12
CA ILE A 681 36.99 -26.40 -8.59
C ILE A 681 36.63 -24.94 -8.25
N THR A 682 36.87 -24.52 -7.00
CA THR A 682 36.59 -23.15 -6.58
C THR A 682 37.42 -22.13 -7.38
N GLY A 683 38.69 -22.45 -7.66
CA GLY A 683 39.55 -21.65 -8.52
C GLY A 683 39.01 -21.51 -9.94
N TRP A 684 38.62 -22.61 -10.57
CA TRP A 684 38.00 -22.60 -11.91
C TRP A 684 36.68 -21.83 -11.94
N CYS A 685 35.78 -22.06 -10.98
CA CYS A 685 34.53 -21.32 -10.85
C CYS A 685 34.77 -19.82 -10.71
N ARG A 686 35.80 -19.42 -9.96
CA ARG A 686 36.18 -18.02 -9.80
C ARG A 686 36.66 -17.41 -11.11
N THR A 687 37.51 -18.09 -11.88
CA THR A 687 37.98 -17.60 -13.20
C THR A 687 36.81 -17.40 -14.15
N MET A 688 35.85 -18.33 -14.18
CA MET A 688 34.63 -18.18 -14.98
C MET A 688 33.80 -16.98 -14.52
N ALA A 689 33.60 -16.81 -13.22
CA ALA A 689 32.86 -15.67 -12.67
C ALA A 689 33.53 -14.32 -13.01
N MET A 690 34.86 -14.24 -12.92
CA MET A 690 35.62 -13.04 -13.31
C MET A 690 35.44 -12.71 -14.78
N SER A 691 35.50 -13.72 -15.66
CA SER A 691 35.32 -13.49 -17.11
C SER A 691 33.96 -12.90 -17.47
N VAL A 692 32.91 -13.16 -16.68
CA VAL A 692 31.58 -12.58 -16.89
C VAL A 692 31.46 -11.19 -16.25
N ALA A 693 32.22 -10.93 -15.19
CA ALA A 693 32.20 -9.66 -14.47
C ALA A 693 33.02 -8.55 -15.17
N ASP A 694 34.09 -8.89 -15.90
CA ASP A 694 34.99 -7.92 -16.53
C ASP A 694 34.29 -7.02 -17.58
N ASP A 695 33.17 -7.48 -18.14
CA ASP A 695 32.36 -6.74 -19.13
C ASP A 695 31.34 -5.76 -18.51
N PHE A 696 31.31 -5.60 -17.18
CA PHE A 696 30.31 -4.79 -16.48
C PHE A 696 30.95 -3.86 -15.44
N GLU A 697 30.67 -2.56 -15.52
CA GLU A 697 31.24 -1.54 -14.63
C GLU A 697 30.67 -1.56 -13.19
N GLY A 698 29.52 -2.21 -12.98
CA GLY A 698 28.87 -2.33 -11.68
C GLY A 698 29.26 -3.60 -10.90
N THR A 699 28.43 -3.98 -9.93
CA THR A 699 28.66 -5.20 -9.13
C THR A 699 28.04 -6.43 -9.81
N THR A 700 28.81 -7.50 -9.98
CA THR A 700 28.31 -8.77 -10.52
C THR A 700 28.10 -9.81 -9.41
N ASP A 701 26.86 -10.26 -9.26
CA ASP A 701 26.47 -11.41 -8.43
C ASP A 701 26.36 -12.65 -9.33
N CYS A 702 27.26 -13.61 -9.14
CA CYS A 702 27.44 -14.75 -10.02
C CYS A 702 27.26 -16.08 -9.28
N VAL A 703 26.37 -16.93 -9.81
CA VAL A 703 26.18 -18.31 -9.37
C VAL A 703 26.77 -19.26 -10.41
N VAL A 704 27.70 -20.10 -9.99
CA VAL A 704 28.28 -21.16 -10.84
C VAL A 704 27.73 -22.51 -10.41
N VAL A 705 26.99 -23.16 -11.30
CA VAL A 705 26.37 -24.48 -11.10
C VAL A 705 27.25 -25.53 -11.76
N THR A 706 27.87 -26.38 -10.95
CA THR A 706 28.75 -27.47 -11.39
C THR A 706 27.98 -28.77 -11.56
N LEU A 707 28.20 -29.45 -12.69
CA LEU A 707 27.51 -30.67 -13.09
C LEU A 707 28.53 -31.70 -13.60
N PHE A 708 28.45 -32.94 -13.09
CA PHE A 708 29.26 -34.07 -13.54
C PHE A 708 28.51 -34.95 -14.52
N LYS A 709 29.22 -35.40 -15.57
CA LYS A 709 28.62 -36.11 -16.72
C LYS A 709 27.87 -37.39 -16.35
N HIS A 710 28.35 -38.09 -15.32
CA HIS A 710 27.79 -39.36 -14.85
C HIS A 710 27.13 -39.26 -13.47
N SER A 711 26.79 -38.04 -13.02
CA SER A 711 26.11 -37.88 -11.74
C SER A 711 24.62 -38.20 -11.83
N SER A 712 24.12 -38.96 -10.84
CA SER A 712 22.70 -39.21 -10.61
C SER A 712 21.97 -38.00 -10.02
N THR A 713 22.68 -36.97 -9.57
CA THR A 713 22.07 -35.78 -8.95
C THR A 713 21.21 -35.02 -9.96
N ARG A 714 19.97 -34.70 -9.56
CA ARG A 714 18.97 -34.07 -10.44
C ARG A 714 19.15 -32.54 -10.56
N THR A 715 19.73 -31.92 -9.54
CA THR A 715 19.91 -30.48 -9.31
C THR A 715 21.31 -30.03 -9.71
N TYR A 716 22.29 -30.10 -8.81
CA TYR A 716 23.69 -29.70 -9.00
C TYR A 716 24.64 -30.64 -8.25
N ASP A 717 25.87 -30.78 -8.73
CA ASP A 717 26.93 -31.53 -8.02
C ASP A 717 27.83 -30.62 -7.18
N GLY A 718 27.86 -29.33 -7.51
CA GLY A 718 28.44 -28.27 -6.72
C GLY A 718 27.83 -26.92 -7.09
N ILE A 719 27.77 -26.00 -6.15
CA ILE A 719 27.30 -24.64 -6.39
C ILE A 719 28.22 -23.65 -5.69
N SER A 720 28.54 -22.55 -6.36
CA SER A 720 29.42 -21.52 -5.83
C SER A 720 28.87 -20.14 -6.13
N PHE A 721 29.06 -19.21 -5.20
CA PHE A 721 28.64 -17.82 -5.34
C PHE A 721 29.85 -16.88 -5.30
N PHE A 722 29.85 -15.88 -6.17
CA PHE A 722 30.86 -14.83 -6.22
C PHE A 722 30.19 -13.47 -6.40
N ARG A 723 30.57 -12.51 -5.55
CA ARG A 723 30.25 -11.08 -5.72
C ARG A 723 31.52 -10.36 -6.15
N LEU A 724 31.51 -9.76 -7.34
CA LEU A 724 32.68 -9.20 -8.02
C LEU A 724 32.45 -7.72 -8.40
N LYS A 725 33.50 -6.91 -8.38
CA LYS A 725 33.55 -5.53 -8.89
C LYS A 725 34.66 -5.42 -9.96
N PRO A 726 34.56 -4.50 -10.92
CA PRO A 726 35.52 -4.41 -12.03
C PRO A 726 36.88 -3.90 -11.56
N SER A 727 37.94 -4.36 -12.22
CA SER A 727 39.34 -4.07 -11.87
C SER A 727 39.81 -2.65 -12.23
N SER A 728 39.06 -1.88 -13.02
CA SER A 728 39.45 -0.57 -13.56
C SER A 728 39.07 0.64 -12.68
N ALA A 729 38.27 0.45 -11.62
CA ALA A 729 38.07 1.48 -10.61
C ALA A 729 39.32 1.57 -9.73
N GLY A 730 40.29 2.39 -10.14
CA GLY A 730 41.58 2.60 -9.50
C GLY A 730 41.46 2.94 -8.01
N LYS A 731 41.46 1.89 -7.18
CA LYS A 731 41.88 1.76 -5.77
C LYS A 731 41.32 0.42 -5.28
N LEU A 732 42.17 -0.60 -5.20
CA LEU A 732 41.99 -1.80 -4.37
C LEU A 732 40.52 -2.28 -4.25
N GLY A 733 39.90 -2.67 -5.37
CA GLY A 733 38.53 -3.16 -5.42
C GLY A 733 38.36 -4.64 -5.06
N ALA A 734 39.30 -5.23 -4.31
CA ALA A 734 39.01 -6.44 -3.57
C ALA A 734 38.70 -6.02 -2.12
N THR A 735 37.44 -5.72 -1.85
CA THR A 735 36.95 -5.81 -0.47
C THR A 735 36.79 -7.31 -0.18
N PHE A 736 37.86 -7.91 0.34
CA PHE A 736 37.94 -9.33 0.63
C PHE A 736 37.06 -9.76 1.77
#